data_AF-A0A925GZD6-F1
#
_entry.id   AF-A0A925GZD6-F1
#
_cell.length_a   1.000
_cell.length_b   1.000
_cell.length_c   1.000
_cell.angle_alpha   90.00
_cell.angle_beta   90.00
_cell.angle_gamma   90.00
#
_symmetry.space_group_name_H-M   'P 1'
#
loop_
_entity.id
_entity.type
_entity.pdbx_description
1 polymer ?
#
loop_
_entity_poly.entity_id
_entity_poly.type
_entity_poly.pdbx_seq_one_letter_code
_entity_poly.pdbx_strand_id
1 'polypeptide(L)'
;MLVLLLSFSTLIAQTTVSGPKVWDMDYASARVAAVLDIAVSNAKAEYSKSSAFESDVVSVDAGRSAQAPWSVSATLTQLDPASTYYVRFKLNGSVTTTAASFETAPLPAKGIADPIAPRDLPNLAVPSIPAGNRFDILPDCSNAQKVFTGLASASLVSGSDNWEVVIPEGTLCAGSFVLPARPSHTGKILIRSAGALADGFPSPGTRLALDGAASLAAFETDYVTIFSPHSGLDFAWTTSPCPYQDALVELPASVPGDVFKLVQCNTKQRQYSGTNAVTAIEIAGNSRINLVAPGHGLQVGDLIRLSQGNGVIKRDCWQFVLATGDGTFQAGPTNGCLETGTFAGAATFDVSADWRQVQPVSAGPAAPSGACTTREWYHQTDGSDNAWWCHESLGWQLYHFEGQFGNKGPSVTVNGDNYHFVGITFTRKPIPEMYPGWKVVAVDGTHNAGMTDRLVTVNRQTGIVFDRCHFKGLPYPQKMKYAITGLSIREGGIVNSRFSDLVFWRASGTNQVEGANGVYLTMQNFIFENNYVEGAGIHFFSTEAATRYKTTDVRIAGNNFHVPRTYQEGAPGNSGARYPNRNSFECKQCERVEILNNTFENSYGSNVHRGTFVVLTTRCVSRPPSVAMTSFGEDTVILPDSHTFGQGDLVYISGTNTPADGLHEVRSSSGRQVKLVTAFEGGGISSGVMNLVAPGYGITDVRVHGNRFLSGTEIARILSQDAGGSCTWTRPLLAKRIAFTGNNSSDLNLRSFSLGGYRDSSNDTAAFFGSRVLYVLDRVQDVQMIGNSWLGNRGELPRLLDLGDTILVPGSSGLRVENNVFTYDEEAAGFRAVNNGASTGTAALNNAFRNWTFQGNVICCGLSSFAQKYPPGNLWPDTL
;
A
#
# COMPACT_ATOMS: atom_id res chain seq x y z
N MET A 1 -57.94 -15.84 51.35
CA MET A 1 -58.05 -15.63 49.89
C MET A 1 -58.08 -14.13 49.67
N LEU A 2 -57.12 -13.59 48.89
CA LEU A 2 -56.85 -12.16 48.62
C LEU A 2 -55.82 -11.42 49.51
N VAL A 3 -54.58 -11.94 49.62
CA VAL A 3 -53.34 -11.14 49.83
C VAL A 3 -52.17 -11.94 49.22
N LEU A 4 -51.95 -11.86 47.90
CA LEU A 4 -50.73 -12.41 47.27
C LEU A 4 -50.52 -11.89 45.84
N LEU A 5 -50.48 -10.57 45.66
CA LEU A 5 -50.13 -9.92 44.40
C LEU A 5 -49.61 -8.51 44.73
N LEU A 6 -48.29 -8.36 44.84
CA LEU A 6 -47.49 -7.13 44.66
C LEU A 6 -46.09 -7.32 45.30
N SER A 7 -45.21 -8.02 44.61
CA SER A 7 -43.74 -7.92 44.76
C SER A 7 -43.03 -8.80 43.72
N PHE A 8 -43.42 -8.66 42.45
CA PHE A 8 -42.45 -8.89 41.38
C PHE A 8 -41.63 -7.61 41.27
N SER A 9 -40.70 -7.45 42.22
CA SER A 9 -39.56 -6.58 42.04
C SER A 9 -38.90 -7.04 40.76
N THR A 10 -38.95 -6.21 39.72
CA THR A 10 -38.03 -6.27 38.61
C THR A 10 -36.63 -6.29 39.22
N LEU A 11 -36.04 -7.48 39.36
CA LEU A 11 -34.59 -7.61 39.32
C LEU A 11 -34.22 -7.11 37.93
N ILE A 12 -34.07 -5.79 37.81
CA ILE A 12 -33.25 -5.19 36.78
C ILE A 12 -31.90 -5.83 37.04
N ALA A 13 -31.56 -6.86 36.27
CA ALA A 13 -30.23 -7.45 36.27
C ALA A 13 -29.28 -6.25 36.21
N GLN A 14 -28.56 -6.00 37.30
CA GLN A 14 -27.54 -4.95 37.33
C GLN A 14 -26.53 -5.37 36.27
N THR A 15 -26.61 -4.70 35.13
CA THR A 15 -25.68 -4.84 34.03
C THR A 15 -24.29 -4.65 34.62
N THR A 16 -23.49 -5.71 34.62
CA THR A 16 -22.20 -5.73 35.31
C THR A 16 -21.20 -5.04 34.39
N VAL A 17 -21.25 -3.71 34.36
CA VAL A 17 -20.33 -2.93 33.53
C VAL A 17 -19.03 -2.75 34.28
N SER A 18 -17.96 -3.41 33.82
CA SER A 18 -16.62 -3.11 34.31
C SER A 18 -16.35 -1.62 34.10
N GLY A 19 -15.84 -0.93 35.13
CA GLY A 19 -15.43 0.47 35.00
C GLY A 19 -14.41 0.67 33.86
N PRO A 20 -14.29 1.89 33.33
CA PRO A 20 -13.37 2.16 32.23
C PRO A 20 -11.93 1.91 32.65
N LYS A 21 -11.17 1.23 31.80
CA LYS A 21 -9.71 1.16 31.91
C LYS A 21 -9.11 2.36 31.19
N VAL A 22 -8.14 3.01 31.83
CA VAL A 22 -7.36 4.12 31.29
C VAL A 22 -5.95 3.65 30.95
N TRP A 23 -5.41 4.02 29.80
CA TRP A 23 -4.04 3.70 29.38
C TRP A 23 -3.47 4.75 28.40
N ASP A 24 -2.21 4.56 27.98
CA ASP A 24 -1.45 5.49 27.11
C ASP A 24 -1.63 6.94 27.55
N MET A 25 -1.46 7.16 28.86
CA MET A 25 -1.65 8.46 29.49
C MET A 25 -0.40 9.31 29.33
N ASP A 26 -0.59 10.58 29.03
CA ASP A 26 0.45 11.59 29.07
C ASP A 26 -0.05 12.85 29.81
N TYR A 27 0.55 14.00 29.52
CA TYR A 27 0.23 15.26 30.19
C TYR A 27 -1.06 15.94 29.68
N ALA A 28 -1.58 15.55 28.51
CA ALA A 28 -2.70 16.20 27.84
C ALA A 28 -3.73 15.24 27.21
N SER A 29 -3.42 13.94 27.18
CA SER A 29 -4.26 12.91 26.60
C SER A 29 -4.27 11.63 27.43
N ALA A 30 -5.34 10.86 27.28
CA ALA A 30 -5.49 9.53 27.84
C ALA A 30 -6.44 8.71 26.96
N ARG A 31 -6.21 7.40 26.89
CA ARG A 31 -7.11 6.50 26.18
C ARG A 31 -7.96 5.73 27.18
N VAL A 32 -9.24 5.56 26.86
CA VAL A 32 -10.21 4.90 27.75
C VAL A 32 -11.04 3.88 27.02
N ALA A 33 -11.39 2.80 27.69
CA ALA A 33 -12.22 1.73 27.14
C ALA A 33 -12.91 0.95 28.24
N ALA A 34 -14.08 0.41 27.90
CA ALA A 34 -14.84 -0.48 28.77
C ALA A 34 -15.41 -1.63 27.95
N VAL A 35 -15.62 -2.77 28.63
CA VAL A 35 -16.39 -3.90 28.10
C VAL A 35 -17.78 -3.86 28.72
N LEU A 36 -18.76 -4.17 27.90
CA LEU A 36 -20.18 -4.09 28.18
C LEU A 36 -20.81 -5.46 27.94
N ASP A 37 -21.80 -5.78 28.76
CA ASP A 37 -22.66 -6.95 28.64
C ASP A 37 -23.85 -6.72 27.69
N ILE A 38 -24.11 -5.47 27.31
CA ILE A 38 -25.22 -5.07 26.43
C ILE A 38 -24.75 -4.42 25.13
N ALA A 39 -25.56 -4.62 24.08
CA ALA A 39 -25.42 -3.87 22.84
C ALA A 39 -25.70 -2.38 23.06
N VAL A 40 -24.87 -1.53 22.48
CA VAL A 40 -25.02 -0.07 22.58
C VAL A 40 -25.24 0.55 21.22
N SER A 41 -26.28 1.38 21.10
CA SER A 41 -26.59 2.17 19.91
C SER A 41 -26.00 3.58 19.97
N ASN A 42 -25.53 4.00 21.14
CA ASN A 42 -24.76 5.22 21.36
C ASN A 42 -23.90 5.08 22.64
N ALA A 43 -22.68 5.60 22.62
CA ALA A 43 -21.80 5.64 23.78
C ALA A 43 -20.98 6.94 23.76
N LYS A 44 -20.81 7.56 24.93
CA LYS A 44 -19.92 8.70 25.16
C LYS A 44 -19.04 8.46 26.36
N ALA A 45 -17.76 8.83 26.31
CA ALA A 45 -16.95 8.96 27.51
C ALA A 45 -17.18 10.34 28.11
N GLU A 46 -17.66 10.39 29.35
CA GLU A 46 -17.73 11.60 30.16
C GLU A 46 -16.51 11.63 31.08
N TYR A 47 -15.81 12.76 31.15
CA TYR A 47 -14.72 12.96 32.11
C TYR A 47 -14.82 14.32 32.80
N SER A 48 -14.36 14.38 34.05
CA SER A 48 -14.38 15.59 34.88
C SER A 48 -13.27 15.55 35.94
N LYS A 49 -12.85 16.71 36.46
CA LYS A 49 -11.96 16.78 37.63
C LYS A 49 -12.69 16.47 38.95
N SER A 50 -14.02 16.46 38.93
CA SER A 50 -14.86 16.09 40.07
C SER A 50 -15.43 14.69 39.87
N SER A 51 -15.35 13.84 40.90
CA SER A 51 -15.97 12.52 40.92
C SER A 51 -17.50 12.57 40.85
N ALA A 52 -18.10 13.73 41.11
CA ALA A 52 -19.55 13.93 41.05
C ALA A 52 -20.07 14.22 39.63
N PHE A 53 -19.21 14.58 38.67
CA PHE A 53 -19.60 14.93 37.29
C PHE A 53 -20.68 16.03 37.24
N GLU A 54 -20.53 17.11 38.01
CA GLU A 54 -21.57 18.15 38.16
C GLU A 54 -21.41 19.32 37.18
N SER A 55 -20.30 20.08 37.24
CA SER A 55 -20.15 21.35 36.49
C SER A 55 -19.16 21.29 35.32
N ASP A 56 -18.13 20.44 35.41
CA ASP A 56 -17.01 20.41 34.45
C ASP A 56 -16.96 19.09 33.67
N VAL A 57 -18.12 18.59 33.24
CA VAL A 57 -18.19 17.34 32.48
C VAL A 57 -17.92 17.62 31.02
N VAL A 58 -16.84 17.05 30.51
CA VAL A 58 -16.59 16.99 29.08
C VAL A 58 -17.05 15.64 28.55
N SER A 59 -17.84 15.64 27.48
CA SER A 59 -18.36 14.44 26.86
C SER A 59 -17.73 14.28 25.47
N VAL A 60 -17.12 13.13 25.22
CA VAL A 60 -16.57 12.75 23.92
C VAL A 60 -17.26 11.51 23.40
N ASP A 61 -17.60 11.48 22.11
CA ASP A 61 -18.18 10.29 21.51
C ASP A 61 -17.21 9.11 21.60
N ALA A 62 -17.74 7.93 21.96
CA ALA A 62 -16.97 6.71 22.07
C ALA A 62 -17.27 5.79 20.88
N GLY A 63 -16.21 5.26 20.27
CA GLY A 63 -16.34 4.17 19.31
C GLY A 63 -16.88 2.92 20.00
N ARG A 64 -17.62 2.09 19.26
CA ARG A 64 -18.23 0.87 19.80
C ARG A 64 -17.97 -0.35 18.92
N SER A 65 -17.95 -1.53 19.54
CA SER A 65 -18.00 -2.78 18.78
C SER A 65 -19.41 -3.03 18.24
N ALA A 66 -19.49 -3.68 17.07
CA ALA A 66 -20.75 -4.11 16.46
C ALA A 66 -21.22 -5.49 16.95
N GLN A 67 -20.40 -6.20 17.72
CA GLN A 67 -20.64 -7.58 18.16
C GLN A 67 -20.03 -7.84 19.54
N ALA A 68 -20.61 -8.81 20.25
CA ALA A 68 -20.16 -9.24 21.57
C ALA A 68 -18.71 -9.81 21.59
N PRO A 69 -17.96 -9.71 22.70
CA PRO A 69 -18.23 -8.83 23.84
C PRO A 69 -18.33 -7.38 23.37
N TRP A 70 -19.35 -6.68 23.87
CA TRP A 70 -19.61 -5.31 23.47
C TRP A 70 -18.54 -4.44 24.11
N SER A 71 -17.94 -3.53 23.37
CA SER A 71 -16.94 -2.65 23.95
C SER A 71 -17.09 -1.23 23.44
N VAL A 72 -16.65 -0.30 24.27
CA VAL A 72 -16.59 1.12 23.95
C VAL A 72 -15.18 1.62 24.19
N SER A 73 -14.71 2.56 23.36
CA SER A 73 -13.41 3.21 23.55
C SER A 73 -13.44 4.66 23.09
N ALA A 74 -12.63 5.50 23.73
CA ALA A 74 -12.47 6.90 23.38
C ALA A 74 -11.04 7.38 23.65
N THR A 75 -10.61 8.40 22.91
CA THR A 75 -9.39 9.17 23.21
C THR A 75 -9.82 10.46 23.91
N LEU A 76 -9.50 10.55 25.20
CA LEU A 76 -9.59 11.78 25.97
C LEU A 76 -8.43 12.67 25.56
N THR A 77 -8.73 13.92 25.27
CA THR A 77 -7.74 14.94 24.95
C THR A 77 -8.03 16.13 25.82
N GLN A 78 -7.23 17.19 25.71
CA GLN A 78 -7.51 18.42 26.43
C GLN A 78 -7.48 18.24 27.96
N LEU A 79 -6.61 17.35 28.44
CA LEU A 79 -6.39 17.18 29.86
C LEU A 79 -5.35 18.19 30.34
N ASP A 80 -5.47 18.60 31.59
CA ASP A 80 -4.47 19.45 32.23
C ASP A 80 -3.35 18.58 32.81
N PRO A 81 -2.07 19.01 32.73
CA PRO A 81 -0.96 18.26 33.30
C PRO A 81 -1.08 18.09 34.82
N ALA A 82 -0.50 17.01 35.35
CA ALA A 82 -0.46 16.71 36.79
C ALA A 82 -1.82 16.92 37.49
N SER A 83 -2.90 16.45 36.85
CA SER A 83 -4.28 16.65 37.31
C SER A 83 -5.01 15.33 37.39
N THR A 84 -5.79 15.15 38.46
CA THR A 84 -6.67 14.00 38.62
C THR A 84 -7.97 14.21 37.84
N TYR A 85 -8.36 13.20 37.08
CA TYR A 85 -9.62 13.12 36.36
C TYR A 85 -10.39 11.87 36.76
N TYR A 86 -11.72 11.96 36.62
CA TYR A 86 -12.66 10.85 36.72
C TYR A 86 -13.31 10.67 35.37
N VAL A 87 -13.42 9.43 34.90
CA VAL A 87 -14.04 9.08 33.62
C VAL A 87 -15.08 7.98 33.79
N ARG A 88 -16.20 8.10 33.08
CA ARG A 88 -17.23 7.07 32.95
C ARG A 88 -17.74 7.03 31.52
N PHE A 89 -18.33 5.91 31.08
CA PHE A 89 -19.09 5.91 29.83
C PHE A 89 -20.58 6.12 30.11
N LYS A 90 -21.22 6.96 29.30
CA LYS A 90 -22.67 7.13 29.21
C LYS A 90 -23.18 6.42 27.96
N LEU A 91 -24.02 5.42 28.14
CA LEU A 91 -24.48 4.47 27.14
C LEU A 91 -25.97 4.68 26.90
N ASN A 92 -26.37 4.70 25.62
CA ASN A 92 -27.76 4.86 25.17
C ASN A 92 -28.50 6.05 25.84
N GLY A 93 -27.75 7.09 26.25
CA GLY A 93 -28.27 8.31 26.86
C GLY A 93 -28.55 8.27 28.36
N SER A 94 -28.62 7.10 29.01
CA SER A 94 -29.08 6.97 30.40
C SER A 94 -28.24 6.07 31.29
N VAL A 95 -27.60 5.04 30.76
CA VAL A 95 -26.82 4.09 31.56
C VAL A 95 -25.41 4.63 31.72
N THR A 96 -24.89 4.67 32.95
CA THR A 96 -23.50 5.08 33.20
C THR A 96 -22.70 3.93 33.79
N THR A 97 -21.44 3.83 33.38
CA THR A 97 -20.50 2.88 34.00
C THR A 97 -20.03 3.44 35.33
N THR A 98 -19.51 2.56 36.20
CA THR A 98 -18.72 3.00 37.35
C THR A 98 -17.58 3.91 36.85
N ALA A 99 -17.33 5.01 37.55
CA ALA A 99 -16.25 5.91 37.18
C ALA A 99 -14.88 5.30 37.56
N ALA A 100 -13.86 5.54 36.74
CA ALA A 100 -12.47 5.32 37.09
C ALA A 100 -11.76 6.65 37.27
N SER A 101 -10.79 6.70 38.19
CA SER A 101 -9.92 7.88 38.33
C SER A 101 -8.55 7.61 37.71
N PHE A 102 -7.91 8.66 37.21
CA PHE A 102 -6.55 8.61 36.71
C PHE A 102 -5.89 9.99 36.87
N GLU A 103 -4.55 10.01 36.85
CA GLU A 103 -3.76 11.23 36.94
C GLU A 103 -2.93 11.38 35.67
N THR A 104 -2.97 12.57 35.06
CA THR A 104 -2.12 12.89 33.92
C THR A 104 -0.68 13.09 34.35
N ALA A 105 0.25 12.82 33.45
CA ALA A 105 1.66 13.10 33.69
C ALA A 105 1.89 14.62 33.86
N PRO A 106 2.95 15.05 34.57
CA PRO A 106 3.36 16.44 34.55
C PRO A 106 3.78 16.87 33.14
N LEU A 107 3.66 18.17 32.85
CA LEU A 107 4.14 18.73 31.60
C LEU A 107 5.66 18.47 31.51
N PRO A 108 6.19 17.97 30.37
CA PRO A 108 7.63 17.77 30.22
C PRO A 108 8.40 19.05 30.53
N ALA A 109 9.59 18.95 31.12
CA ALA A 109 10.39 20.13 31.49
C ALA A 109 10.72 21.05 30.29
N LYS A 110 10.76 20.50 29.06
CA LYS A 110 10.97 21.24 27.81
C LYS A 110 9.66 21.65 27.11
N GLY A 111 8.50 21.48 27.76
CA GLY A 111 7.16 21.74 27.23
C GLY A 111 6.65 20.70 26.21
N ILE A 112 7.54 20.10 25.41
CA ILE A 112 7.21 19.13 24.36
C ILE A 112 8.29 18.03 24.31
N ALA A 113 7.88 16.78 24.10
CA ALA A 113 8.81 15.66 23.93
C ALA A 113 9.36 15.58 22.49
N ASP A 114 10.65 15.26 22.36
CA ASP A 114 11.26 14.99 21.05
C ASP A 114 10.86 13.60 20.53
N PRO A 115 10.78 13.41 19.19
CA PRO A 115 10.60 12.08 18.62
C PRO A 115 11.72 11.13 19.07
N ILE A 116 11.34 9.92 19.47
CA ILE A 116 12.29 8.84 19.77
C ILE A 116 12.91 8.33 18.46
N ALA A 117 14.24 8.22 18.40
CA ALA A 117 14.92 7.69 17.22
C ALA A 117 14.65 6.18 17.02
N PRO A 118 14.79 5.66 15.78
CA PRO A 118 14.83 4.22 15.54
C PRO A 118 15.87 3.52 16.43
N ARG A 119 15.52 2.38 17.03
CA ARG A 119 16.38 1.66 18.00
C ARG A 119 17.18 0.53 17.38
N ASP A 120 16.55 -0.29 16.56
CA ASP A 120 17.07 -1.59 16.14
C ASP A 120 17.29 -1.62 14.63
N LEU A 121 18.26 -0.87 14.12
CA LEU A 121 18.51 -0.82 12.69
C LEU A 121 19.40 -1.98 12.18
N PRO A 122 19.14 -2.53 10.98
CA PRO A 122 19.82 -3.68 10.42
C PRO A 122 21.31 -3.53 10.22
N ASN A 123 22.02 -4.66 10.25
CA ASN A 123 23.41 -4.72 9.79
C ASN A 123 23.49 -4.86 8.25
N LEU A 124 23.92 -3.77 7.60
CA LEU A 124 24.08 -3.68 6.15
C LEU A 124 25.43 -4.17 5.61
N ALA A 125 26.34 -4.64 6.48
CA ALA A 125 27.65 -5.11 6.02
C ALA A 125 27.53 -6.29 5.04
N VAL A 126 28.32 -6.21 3.96
CA VAL A 126 28.53 -7.34 3.04
C VAL A 126 29.21 -8.47 3.83
N PRO A 127 28.64 -9.68 3.85
CA PRO A 127 29.20 -10.79 4.62
C PRO A 127 30.55 -11.24 4.04
N SER A 128 31.47 -11.64 4.93
CA SER A 128 32.67 -12.39 4.52
C SER A 128 32.29 -13.82 4.13
N ILE A 129 32.77 -14.29 2.97
CA ILE A 129 32.43 -15.61 2.43
C ILE A 129 33.60 -16.59 2.65
N PRO A 130 33.39 -17.74 3.32
CA PRO A 130 34.40 -18.78 3.45
C PRO A 130 34.83 -19.34 2.08
N ALA A 131 36.10 -19.75 1.98
CA ALA A 131 36.61 -20.39 0.77
C ALA A 131 35.82 -21.67 0.46
N GLY A 132 35.37 -21.81 -0.79
CA GLY A 132 34.56 -22.95 -1.24
C GLY A 132 33.04 -22.75 -1.15
N ASN A 133 32.55 -21.72 -0.45
CA ASN A 133 31.11 -21.46 -0.30
C ASN A 133 30.55 -20.60 -1.44
N ARG A 134 30.67 -21.10 -2.67
CA ARG A 134 30.33 -20.35 -3.88
C ARG A 134 29.54 -21.20 -4.88
N PHE A 135 28.56 -20.56 -5.50
CA PHE A 135 27.87 -21.04 -6.70
C PHE A 135 28.06 -20.04 -7.84
N ASP A 136 28.25 -20.55 -9.06
CA ASP A 136 28.34 -19.73 -10.27
C ASP A 136 27.11 -19.94 -11.15
N ILE A 137 26.53 -18.85 -11.63
CA ILE A 137 25.51 -18.85 -12.67
C ILE A 137 26.21 -18.85 -14.04
N LEU A 138 25.71 -19.65 -14.98
CA LEU A 138 26.23 -19.68 -16.35
C LEU A 138 25.84 -18.40 -17.11
N PRO A 139 26.61 -17.95 -18.11
CA PRO A 139 26.29 -16.74 -18.87
C PRO A 139 24.94 -16.74 -19.59
N ASP A 140 24.35 -17.92 -19.84
CA ASP A 140 23.03 -18.10 -20.44
C ASP A 140 21.91 -18.28 -19.40
N CYS A 141 22.25 -18.23 -18.10
CA CYS A 141 21.39 -18.46 -16.96
C CYS A 141 20.67 -19.83 -16.94
N SER A 142 21.07 -20.79 -17.76
CA SER A 142 20.43 -22.10 -17.88
C SER A 142 20.43 -22.90 -16.57
N ASN A 143 21.38 -22.62 -15.67
CA ASN A 143 21.46 -23.23 -14.35
C ASN A 143 20.90 -22.37 -13.20
N ALA A 144 20.42 -21.14 -13.45
CA ALA A 144 20.10 -20.18 -12.39
C ALA A 144 19.05 -20.70 -11.41
N GLN A 145 17.90 -21.16 -11.89
CA GLN A 145 16.86 -21.71 -11.01
C GLN A 145 17.32 -23.00 -10.30
N LYS A 146 18.17 -23.80 -10.94
CA LYS A 146 18.74 -25.01 -10.31
C LYS A 146 19.66 -24.62 -9.14
N VAL A 147 20.50 -23.61 -9.31
CA VAL A 147 21.35 -23.07 -8.23
C VAL A 147 20.50 -22.55 -7.08
N PHE A 148 19.48 -21.72 -7.36
CA PHE A 148 18.60 -21.19 -6.30
C PHE A 148 17.84 -22.31 -5.58
N THR A 149 17.34 -23.31 -6.31
CA THR A 149 16.70 -24.49 -5.69
C THR A 149 17.69 -25.27 -4.83
N GLY A 150 18.96 -25.35 -5.24
CA GLY A 150 20.04 -25.97 -4.48
C GLY A 150 20.32 -25.29 -3.14
N LEU A 151 20.04 -23.98 -3.00
CA LEU A 151 20.14 -23.26 -1.72
C LEU A 151 19.15 -23.77 -0.66
N ALA A 152 18.12 -24.53 -1.06
CA ALA A 152 17.18 -25.20 -0.17
C ALA A 152 17.64 -26.60 0.26
N SER A 153 18.83 -27.06 -0.14
CA SER A 153 19.33 -28.38 0.24
C SER A 153 19.60 -28.46 1.76
N ALA A 154 19.49 -29.67 2.33
CA ALA A 154 19.55 -29.87 3.79
C ALA A 154 20.82 -29.29 4.45
N SER A 155 21.96 -29.29 3.74
CA SER A 155 23.23 -28.71 4.23
C SER A 155 23.26 -27.17 4.23
N LEU A 156 22.33 -26.50 3.54
CA LEU A 156 22.24 -25.04 3.40
C LEU A 156 21.01 -24.44 4.09
N VAL A 157 20.07 -25.28 4.52
CA VAL A 157 18.88 -24.86 5.27
C VAL A 157 19.18 -24.69 6.77
N SER A 158 20.27 -25.26 7.27
CA SER A 158 20.75 -25.10 8.65
C SER A 158 22.24 -24.75 8.67
N GLY A 159 22.67 -23.91 9.61
CA GLY A 159 24.07 -23.47 9.72
C GLY A 159 24.24 -21.97 9.93
N SER A 160 25.49 -21.53 9.98
CA SER A 160 25.89 -20.13 10.18
C SER A 160 26.82 -19.59 9.09
N ASP A 161 27.23 -20.42 8.15
CA ASP A 161 28.21 -20.04 7.13
C ASP A 161 27.58 -19.11 6.09
N ASN A 162 28.31 -18.09 5.67
CA ASN A 162 27.88 -17.29 4.53
C ASN A 162 28.19 -18.00 3.21
N TRP A 163 27.40 -17.74 2.18
CA TRP A 163 27.61 -18.27 0.83
C TRP A 163 27.48 -17.16 -0.20
N GLU A 164 28.09 -17.34 -1.37
CA GLU A 164 27.88 -16.45 -2.50
C GLU A 164 27.32 -17.16 -3.73
N VAL A 165 26.49 -16.44 -4.49
CA VAL A 165 26.06 -16.76 -5.84
C VAL A 165 26.60 -15.65 -6.74
N VAL A 166 27.46 -16.02 -7.69
CA VAL A 166 28.13 -15.08 -8.59
C VAL A 166 27.54 -15.22 -10.00
N ILE A 167 27.12 -14.10 -10.57
CA ILE A 167 26.55 -14.02 -11.91
C ILE A 167 27.52 -13.26 -12.82
N PRO A 168 27.92 -13.79 -13.99
CA PRO A 168 28.87 -13.09 -14.86
C PRO A 168 28.38 -11.68 -15.24
N GLU A 169 29.31 -10.75 -15.41
CA GLU A 169 29.01 -9.37 -15.79
C GLU A 169 28.23 -9.31 -17.12
N GLY A 170 27.27 -8.40 -17.23
CA GLY A 170 26.41 -8.23 -18.41
C GLY A 170 25.44 -9.37 -18.69
N THR A 171 25.40 -10.42 -17.85
CA THR A 171 24.50 -11.56 -18.03
C THR A 171 23.05 -11.16 -17.81
N LEU A 172 22.16 -11.51 -18.75
CA LEU A 172 20.72 -11.26 -18.69
C LEU A 172 19.96 -12.57 -18.41
N CYS A 173 19.54 -12.76 -17.18
CA CYS A 173 18.69 -13.88 -16.78
C CYS A 173 17.21 -13.53 -17.00
N ALA A 174 16.68 -13.91 -18.16
CA ALA A 174 15.26 -13.77 -18.46
C ALA A 174 14.43 -14.85 -17.76
N GLY A 175 13.36 -14.45 -17.09
CA GLY A 175 12.40 -15.34 -16.41
C GLY A 175 11.97 -14.84 -15.04
N SER A 176 11.36 -15.73 -14.25
CA SER A 176 10.96 -15.51 -12.87
C SER A 176 11.68 -16.48 -11.95
N PHE A 177 12.56 -15.96 -11.10
CA PHE A 177 13.43 -16.76 -10.24
C PHE A 177 12.94 -16.77 -8.80
N VAL A 178 12.89 -17.95 -8.19
CA VAL A 178 12.43 -18.12 -6.81
C VAL A 178 13.60 -18.53 -5.93
N LEU A 179 13.91 -17.67 -4.94
CA LEU A 179 14.89 -17.94 -3.91
C LEU A 179 14.18 -18.58 -2.71
N PRO A 180 14.66 -19.75 -2.23
CA PRO A 180 13.93 -20.55 -1.26
C PRO A 180 13.99 -20.00 0.16
N ALA A 181 13.06 -20.48 1.00
CA ALA A 181 13.08 -20.30 2.44
C ALA A 181 14.26 -21.03 3.09
N ARG A 182 14.87 -20.42 4.12
CA ARG A 182 15.96 -21.03 4.91
C ARG A 182 15.75 -20.78 6.42
N PRO A 183 14.64 -21.28 7.00
CA PRO A 183 14.17 -20.87 8.32
C PRO A 183 15.10 -21.21 9.50
N SER A 184 16.10 -22.08 9.29
CA SER A 184 17.05 -22.50 10.33
C SER A 184 18.48 -22.04 10.06
N HIS A 185 18.69 -21.20 9.05
CA HIS A 185 20.02 -20.75 8.65
C HIS A 185 20.27 -19.29 9.08
N THR A 186 21.37 -19.06 9.80
CA THR A 186 21.73 -17.75 10.36
C THR A 186 22.74 -16.97 9.50
N GLY A 187 23.48 -17.66 8.63
CA GLY A 187 24.40 -17.01 7.67
C GLY A 187 23.68 -16.39 6.47
N LYS A 188 24.35 -15.43 5.84
CA LYS A 188 23.85 -14.66 4.69
C LYS A 188 24.18 -15.33 3.34
N ILE A 189 23.30 -15.18 2.35
CA ILE A 189 23.61 -15.46 0.94
C ILE A 189 23.87 -14.13 0.24
N LEU A 190 25.09 -13.96 -0.26
CA LEU A 190 25.46 -12.84 -1.12
C LEU A 190 25.17 -13.20 -2.58
N ILE A 191 24.26 -12.49 -3.23
CA ILE A 191 23.99 -12.64 -4.68
C ILE A 191 24.54 -11.41 -5.37
N ARG A 192 25.48 -11.59 -6.29
CA ARG A 192 26.17 -10.45 -6.90
C ARG A 192 26.56 -10.68 -8.35
N SER A 193 26.70 -9.58 -9.09
CA SER A 193 27.41 -9.62 -10.36
C SER A 193 28.91 -9.85 -10.13
N ALA A 194 29.59 -10.52 -11.06
CA ALA A 194 31.00 -10.89 -10.92
C ALA A 194 31.91 -9.67 -10.77
N GLY A 195 31.61 -8.58 -11.50
CA GLY A 195 32.29 -7.29 -11.37
C GLY A 195 31.86 -6.46 -10.15
N ALA A 196 30.75 -6.83 -9.49
CA ALA A 196 30.38 -6.20 -8.24
C ALA A 196 31.39 -6.62 -7.16
N LEU A 197 32.01 -5.62 -6.52
CA LEU A 197 33.16 -5.70 -5.59
C LEU A 197 34.56 -5.74 -6.24
N ALA A 198 34.68 -5.65 -7.56
CA ALA A 198 35.97 -5.44 -8.22
C ALA A 198 36.45 -3.98 -8.09
N ASP A 199 37.76 -3.76 -8.31
CA ASP A 199 38.33 -2.41 -8.40
C ASP A 199 37.63 -1.62 -9.53
N GLY A 200 37.03 -0.48 -9.19
CA GLY A 200 36.26 0.36 -10.12
C GLY A 200 34.73 0.26 -9.98
N PHE A 201 34.20 -0.76 -9.28
CA PHE A 201 32.80 -0.73 -8.86
C PHE A 201 32.61 0.31 -7.74
N PRO A 202 31.46 1.02 -7.65
CA PRO A 202 31.27 2.02 -6.60
C PRO A 202 31.55 1.44 -5.22
N SER A 203 32.41 2.11 -4.44
CA SER A 203 32.74 1.68 -3.08
C SER A 203 31.49 1.60 -2.19
N PRO A 204 31.49 0.78 -1.13
CA PRO A 204 30.42 0.81 -0.13
C PRO A 204 30.13 2.24 0.34
N GLY A 205 28.86 2.64 0.34
CA GLY A 205 28.43 4.01 0.64
C GLY A 205 28.40 4.97 -0.56
N THR A 206 28.86 4.53 -1.74
CA THR A 206 28.74 5.29 -2.99
C THR A 206 27.52 4.81 -3.77
N ARG A 207 26.63 5.73 -4.12
CA ARG A 207 25.43 5.45 -4.91
C ARG A 207 25.79 4.95 -6.31
N LEU A 208 25.06 3.95 -6.80
CA LEU A 208 25.16 3.45 -8.17
C LEU A 208 24.81 4.56 -9.18
N ALA A 209 25.76 4.87 -10.07
CA ALA A 209 25.57 5.76 -11.21
C ALA A 209 25.02 5.01 -12.44
N LEU A 210 24.47 5.74 -13.42
CA LEU A 210 23.83 5.15 -14.61
C LEU A 210 24.81 4.38 -15.50
N ASP A 211 26.02 4.90 -15.68
CA ASP A 211 27.10 4.28 -16.44
C ASP A 211 27.55 2.95 -15.82
N GLY A 212 27.64 2.90 -14.49
CA GLY A 212 27.94 1.67 -13.75
C GLY A 212 26.88 0.58 -13.89
N ALA A 213 25.62 0.94 -14.15
CA ALA A 213 24.51 -0.01 -14.20
C ALA A 213 24.49 -0.89 -15.47
N ALA A 214 25.09 -0.42 -16.58
CA ALA A 214 25.07 -1.14 -17.87
C ALA A 214 25.88 -2.45 -17.86
N SER A 215 26.84 -2.56 -16.95
CA SER A 215 27.69 -3.74 -16.78
C SER A 215 27.06 -4.80 -15.87
N LEU A 216 26.04 -4.47 -15.09
CA LEU A 216 25.54 -5.38 -14.07
C LEU A 216 24.85 -6.60 -14.69
N ALA A 217 24.99 -7.75 -14.01
CA ALA A 217 24.09 -8.86 -14.24
C ALA A 217 22.65 -8.42 -13.95
N ALA A 218 21.71 -8.91 -14.76
CA ALA A 218 20.31 -8.50 -14.72
C ALA A 218 19.37 -9.69 -14.59
N PHE A 219 18.35 -9.56 -13.74
CA PHE A 219 17.14 -10.38 -13.81
C PHE A 219 16.07 -9.63 -14.59
N GLU A 220 15.52 -10.26 -15.61
CA GLU A 220 14.51 -9.67 -16.48
C GLU A 220 13.25 -10.51 -16.47
N THR A 221 12.14 -9.98 -15.94
CA THR A 221 10.87 -10.69 -16.04
C THR A 221 10.33 -10.65 -17.46
N ASP A 222 9.88 -11.80 -17.94
CA ASP A 222 9.13 -11.98 -19.19
C ASP A 222 7.62 -12.07 -18.95
N TYR A 223 7.16 -11.78 -17.72
CA TYR A 223 5.75 -11.76 -17.40
C TYR A 223 5.09 -10.43 -17.81
N VAL A 224 3.92 -10.56 -18.43
CA VAL A 224 3.02 -9.45 -18.72
C VAL A 224 1.74 -9.62 -17.93
N THR A 225 1.41 -8.62 -17.12
CA THR A 225 0.15 -8.60 -16.39
C THR A 225 -0.98 -8.21 -17.34
N ILE A 226 -1.99 -9.07 -17.40
CA ILE A 226 -3.22 -8.85 -18.13
C ILE A 226 -4.35 -8.66 -17.14
N PHE A 227 -5.26 -7.75 -17.49
CA PHE A 227 -6.42 -7.48 -16.67
C PHE A 227 -7.28 -8.75 -16.56
N SER A 228 -7.62 -9.12 -15.33
CA SER A 228 -8.56 -10.19 -15.02
C SER A 228 -9.46 -9.66 -13.91
N PRO A 229 -10.60 -9.03 -14.24
CA PRO A 229 -11.42 -8.34 -13.26
C PRO A 229 -12.05 -9.28 -12.23
N HIS A 230 -12.02 -10.60 -12.44
CA HIS A 230 -12.75 -11.56 -11.61
C HIS A 230 -11.88 -12.76 -11.25
N SER A 231 -11.56 -12.89 -9.95
CA SER A 231 -10.86 -14.03 -9.36
C SER A 231 -11.75 -15.26 -9.15
N GLY A 232 -12.79 -15.45 -9.98
CA GLY A 232 -13.78 -16.51 -9.84
C GLY A 232 -14.33 -16.92 -11.20
N LEU A 233 -14.52 -18.23 -11.38
CA LEU A 233 -14.73 -18.95 -12.65
C LEU A 233 -15.99 -18.62 -13.46
N ASP A 234 -16.78 -17.62 -13.07
CA ASP A 234 -18.01 -17.25 -13.76
C ASP A 234 -17.87 -15.85 -14.35
N PHE A 235 -16.99 -15.75 -15.36
CA PHE A 235 -17.12 -14.67 -16.33
C PHE A 235 -18.37 -14.97 -17.16
N ALA A 236 -19.53 -14.62 -16.63
CA ALA A 236 -20.69 -14.40 -17.47
C ALA A 236 -20.31 -13.23 -18.37
N TRP A 237 -19.83 -13.50 -19.59
CA TRP A 237 -19.82 -12.48 -20.63
C TRP A 237 -21.28 -12.12 -20.82
N THR A 238 -21.74 -11.16 -20.02
CA THR A 238 -23.07 -10.61 -20.15
C THR A 238 -23.16 -10.10 -21.58
N THR A 239 -24.36 -10.09 -22.15
CA THR A 239 -24.61 -9.53 -23.48
C THR A 239 -24.31 -8.02 -23.57
N SER A 240 -23.62 -7.43 -22.59
CA SER A 240 -23.22 -6.05 -22.57
C SER A 240 -22.06 -5.83 -23.55
N PRO A 241 -22.17 -4.81 -24.43
CA PRO A 241 -21.06 -4.42 -25.28
C PRO A 241 -19.83 -4.02 -24.46
N CYS A 242 -18.63 -4.14 -25.03
CA CYS A 242 -17.32 -3.89 -24.40
C CYS A 242 -17.41 -2.99 -23.15
N PRO A 243 -17.48 -3.56 -21.92
CA PRO A 243 -17.95 -2.84 -20.74
C PRO A 243 -17.07 -1.66 -20.34
N TYR A 244 -15.82 -1.64 -20.84
CA TYR A 244 -14.81 -0.64 -20.51
C TYR A 244 -14.18 0.04 -21.74
N GLN A 245 -14.75 -0.14 -22.95
CA GLN A 245 -14.33 0.37 -24.29
C GLN A 245 -13.71 -0.66 -25.24
N ASP A 246 -13.65 -0.26 -26.51
CA ASP A 246 -12.95 -0.97 -27.59
C ASP A 246 -11.51 -1.30 -27.22
N ALA A 247 -11.14 -2.56 -27.46
CA ALA A 247 -9.80 -3.12 -27.45
C ALA A 247 -9.25 -3.60 -26.08
N LEU A 248 -10.10 -3.71 -25.05
CA LEU A 248 -9.80 -4.41 -23.80
C LEU A 248 -9.23 -5.82 -24.05
N VAL A 249 -8.09 -6.16 -23.43
CA VAL A 249 -7.46 -7.49 -23.52
C VAL A 249 -7.61 -8.23 -22.19
N GLU A 250 -8.07 -9.48 -22.25
CA GLU A 250 -8.26 -10.33 -21.08
C GLU A 250 -7.60 -11.69 -21.24
N LEU A 251 -7.33 -12.31 -20.10
CA LEU A 251 -6.84 -13.68 -19.97
C LEU A 251 -7.96 -14.52 -19.33
N PRO A 252 -8.73 -15.29 -20.10
CA PRO A 252 -9.77 -16.14 -19.55
C PRO A 252 -9.13 -17.21 -18.67
N ALA A 253 -9.72 -17.40 -17.48
CA ALA A 253 -9.35 -18.50 -16.62
C ALA A 253 -9.70 -19.84 -17.31
N SER A 254 -8.93 -20.89 -17.03
CA SER A 254 -9.23 -22.27 -17.45
C SER A 254 -9.05 -22.59 -18.94
N VAL A 255 -8.34 -21.75 -19.71
CA VAL A 255 -7.86 -22.10 -21.05
C VAL A 255 -6.69 -23.09 -20.97
N PRO A 256 -6.78 -24.29 -21.57
CA PRO A 256 -5.68 -25.23 -21.59
C PRO A 256 -4.49 -24.64 -22.36
N GLY A 257 -3.28 -25.07 -21.99
CA GLY A 257 -2.04 -24.51 -22.55
C GLY A 257 -1.82 -24.79 -24.02
N ASP A 258 -2.69 -25.56 -24.69
CA ASP A 258 -2.63 -25.79 -26.14
C ASP A 258 -3.50 -24.80 -26.94
N VAL A 259 -4.18 -23.86 -26.27
CA VAL A 259 -4.98 -22.78 -26.88
C VAL A 259 -4.43 -21.43 -26.46
N PHE A 260 -4.15 -20.55 -27.42
CA PHE A 260 -3.68 -19.20 -27.14
C PHE A 260 -4.74 -18.38 -26.40
N LYS A 261 -4.39 -17.87 -25.23
CA LYS A 261 -5.36 -17.43 -24.23
C LYS A 261 -5.81 -15.98 -24.36
N LEU A 262 -5.16 -15.14 -25.16
CA LEU A 262 -5.50 -13.72 -25.21
C LEU A 262 -6.77 -13.46 -26.01
N VAL A 263 -7.73 -12.78 -25.39
CA VAL A 263 -8.93 -12.27 -26.06
C VAL A 263 -8.94 -10.75 -26.01
N GLN A 264 -9.53 -10.15 -27.05
CA GLN A 264 -9.69 -8.72 -27.21
C GLN A 264 -11.16 -8.40 -27.48
N CYS A 265 -11.70 -7.45 -26.73
CA CYS A 265 -12.99 -6.83 -27.01
C CYS A 265 -12.82 -5.79 -28.11
N ASN A 266 -13.67 -5.67 -29.11
CA ASN A 266 -13.63 -4.62 -30.12
C ASN A 266 -14.98 -4.56 -30.84
N THR A 267 -15.75 -3.50 -30.60
CA THR A 267 -17.10 -3.30 -31.18
C THR A 267 -17.07 -3.10 -32.70
N LYS A 268 -15.91 -2.82 -33.30
CA LYS A 268 -15.72 -2.71 -34.74
C LYS A 268 -15.45 -4.06 -35.41
N GLN A 269 -15.48 -5.16 -34.67
CA GLN A 269 -15.30 -6.48 -35.24
C GLN A 269 -16.44 -6.85 -36.18
N ARG A 270 -16.17 -7.85 -37.04
CA ARG A 270 -17.17 -8.41 -37.95
C ARG A 270 -18.34 -8.96 -37.13
N GLN A 271 -19.52 -8.40 -37.34
CA GLN A 271 -20.75 -8.97 -36.80
C GLN A 271 -20.98 -10.35 -37.42
N TYR A 272 -21.32 -11.34 -36.60
CA TYR A 272 -21.63 -12.67 -37.08
C TYR A 272 -22.99 -12.67 -37.80
N SER A 273 -23.02 -13.18 -39.03
CA SER A 273 -24.23 -13.22 -39.87
C SER A 273 -24.55 -14.61 -40.41
N GLY A 274 -23.84 -15.64 -39.93
CA GLY A 274 -24.05 -17.02 -40.36
C GLY A 274 -25.21 -17.71 -39.65
N THR A 275 -25.51 -18.94 -40.05
CA THR A 275 -26.50 -19.77 -39.36
C THR A 275 -25.97 -20.21 -38.00
N ASN A 276 -26.81 -20.23 -36.97
CA ASN A 276 -26.37 -20.64 -35.63
C ASN A 276 -26.93 -21.98 -35.18
N ALA A 277 -27.62 -22.70 -36.06
CA ALA A 277 -28.20 -23.99 -35.75
C ALA A 277 -27.11 -25.08 -35.67
N VAL A 278 -27.10 -25.81 -34.56
CA VAL A 278 -26.25 -26.97 -34.31
C VAL A 278 -27.07 -28.23 -34.48
N THR A 279 -26.68 -29.07 -35.43
CA THR A 279 -27.38 -30.32 -35.75
C THR A 279 -26.79 -31.53 -35.04
N ALA A 280 -25.52 -31.48 -34.64
CA ALA A 280 -24.87 -32.52 -33.85
C ALA A 280 -23.71 -31.95 -33.00
N ILE A 281 -23.44 -32.59 -31.86
CA ILE A 281 -22.29 -32.32 -30.99
C ILE A 281 -21.63 -33.66 -30.66
N GLU A 282 -20.31 -33.71 -30.83
CA GLU A 282 -19.47 -34.85 -30.46
C GLU A 282 -18.37 -34.38 -29.50
N ILE A 283 -18.16 -35.10 -28.40
CA ILE A 283 -17.07 -34.80 -27.45
C ILE A 283 -15.77 -35.36 -28.03
N ALA A 284 -14.81 -34.49 -28.33
CA ALA A 284 -13.58 -34.83 -29.05
C ALA A 284 -12.40 -35.22 -28.14
N GLY A 285 -12.65 -35.58 -26.88
CA GLY A 285 -11.60 -35.76 -25.86
C GLY A 285 -10.95 -34.42 -25.43
N ASN A 286 -10.17 -34.42 -24.35
CA ASN A 286 -9.42 -33.25 -23.85
C ASN A 286 -10.26 -31.95 -23.70
N SER A 287 -11.52 -32.07 -23.28
CA SER A 287 -12.41 -30.92 -23.07
C SER A 287 -12.66 -30.08 -24.33
N ARG A 288 -12.70 -30.75 -25.49
CA ARG A 288 -13.09 -30.17 -26.79
C ARG A 288 -14.38 -30.81 -27.31
N ILE A 289 -15.11 -30.06 -28.11
CA ILE A 289 -16.33 -30.51 -28.79
C ILE A 289 -16.24 -30.23 -30.28
N ASN A 290 -16.66 -31.19 -31.10
CA ASN A 290 -16.91 -30.97 -32.52
C ASN A 290 -18.40 -30.66 -32.69
N LEU A 291 -18.73 -29.58 -33.39
CA LEU A 291 -20.11 -29.20 -33.70
C LEU A 291 -20.35 -29.25 -35.20
N VAL A 292 -21.53 -29.71 -35.59
CA VAL A 292 -22.02 -29.66 -36.96
C VAL A 292 -23.01 -28.51 -37.08
N ALA A 293 -22.66 -27.51 -37.88
CA ALA A 293 -23.44 -26.30 -38.12
C ALA A 293 -23.25 -25.80 -39.57
N PRO A 294 -23.98 -26.35 -40.56
CA PRO A 294 -23.84 -25.96 -41.96
C PRO A 294 -24.13 -24.48 -42.19
N GLY A 295 -23.21 -23.76 -42.86
CA GLY A 295 -23.35 -22.33 -43.15
C GLY A 295 -23.02 -21.40 -41.98
N HIS A 296 -22.34 -21.90 -40.94
CA HIS A 296 -21.98 -21.10 -39.77
C HIS A 296 -21.07 -19.90 -40.12
N GLY A 297 -20.05 -20.08 -40.97
CA GLY A 297 -19.16 -18.98 -41.33
C GLY A 297 -18.35 -18.38 -40.16
N LEU A 298 -18.19 -19.13 -39.06
CA LEU A 298 -17.27 -18.80 -37.96
C LEU A 298 -15.82 -18.81 -38.45
N GLN A 299 -14.96 -18.12 -37.72
CA GLN A 299 -13.51 -18.10 -37.89
C GLN A 299 -12.82 -18.66 -36.64
N VAL A 300 -11.60 -19.19 -36.81
CA VAL A 300 -10.75 -19.54 -35.67
C VAL A 300 -10.53 -18.30 -34.80
N GLY A 301 -10.69 -18.46 -33.50
CA GLY A 301 -10.62 -17.38 -32.52
C GLY A 301 -11.96 -16.69 -32.21
N ASP A 302 -13.04 -17.01 -32.92
CA ASP A 302 -14.39 -16.58 -32.52
C ASP A 302 -14.74 -17.16 -31.14
N LEU A 303 -15.49 -16.40 -30.34
CA LEU A 303 -16.04 -16.85 -29.07
C LEU A 303 -17.53 -17.17 -29.27
N ILE A 304 -17.94 -18.36 -28.86
CA ILE A 304 -19.33 -18.80 -28.95
C ILE A 304 -19.90 -19.21 -27.60
N ARG A 305 -21.22 -19.12 -27.45
CA ARG A 305 -21.97 -19.61 -26.30
C ARG A 305 -23.17 -20.42 -26.76
N LEU A 306 -23.37 -21.62 -26.25
CA LEU A 306 -24.55 -22.43 -26.62
C LEU A 306 -25.80 -21.91 -25.87
N SER A 307 -26.91 -21.75 -26.60
CA SER A 307 -28.10 -21.02 -26.15
C SER A 307 -28.95 -21.73 -25.08
N GLN A 308 -28.69 -23.01 -24.81
CA GLN A 308 -29.40 -23.84 -23.83
C GLN A 308 -28.47 -24.92 -23.24
N GLY A 309 -28.78 -25.39 -22.02
CA GLY A 309 -28.21 -26.62 -21.48
C GLY A 309 -28.68 -27.79 -22.34
N ASN A 310 -27.86 -28.17 -23.32
CA ASN A 310 -28.21 -29.16 -24.33
C ASN A 310 -27.91 -30.61 -23.88
N GLY A 311 -27.69 -30.78 -22.57
CA GLY A 311 -27.27 -32.02 -21.93
C GLY A 311 -25.77 -32.30 -22.02
N VAL A 312 -25.02 -31.59 -22.88
CA VAL A 312 -23.57 -31.81 -23.08
C VAL A 312 -22.75 -30.64 -22.55
N ILE A 313 -23.28 -29.42 -22.59
CA ILE A 313 -22.61 -28.21 -22.10
C ILE A 313 -23.53 -27.42 -21.18
N LYS A 314 -23.00 -27.00 -20.04
CA LYS A 314 -23.65 -26.11 -19.09
C LYS A 314 -24.08 -24.84 -19.78
N ARG A 315 -25.29 -24.39 -19.44
CA ARG A 315 -25.80 -23.09 -19.87
C ARG A 315 -24.79 -21.98 -19.51
N ASP A 316 -24.67 -21.00 -20.40
CA ASP A 316 -23.86 -19.78 -20.22
C ASP A 316 -22.33 -19.93 -20.30
N CYS A 317 -21.83 -21.07 -20.77
CA CYS A 317 -20.40 -21.27 -21.01
C CYS A 317 -19.94 -20.76 -22.39
N TRP A 318 -18.93 -19.89 -22.39
CA TRP A 318 -18.26 -19.42 -23.61
C TRP A 318 -17.12 -20.33 -24.02
N GLN A 319 -16.93 -20.52 -25.32
CA GLN A 319 -15.95 -21.44 -25.92
C GLN A 319 -15.22 -20.74 -27.07
N PHE A 320 -13.94 -21.02 -27.24
CA PHE A 320 -13.19 -20.60 -28.42
C PHE A 320 -13.49 -21.53 -29.58
N VAL A 321 -13.63 -20.98 -30.78
CA VAL A 321 -13.57 -21.73 -32.03
C VAL A 321 -12.10 -22.02 -32.33
N LEU A 322 -11.73 -23.29 -32.26
CA LEU A 322 -10.34 -23.76 -32.38
C LEU A 322 -10.00 -24.18 -33.81
N ALA A 323 -10.98 -24.68 -34.55
CA ALA A 323 -10.85 -25.09 -35.93
C ALA A 323 -12.19 -24.94 -36.64
N THR A 324 -12.16 -24.65 -37.94
CA THR A 324 -13.35 -24.56 -38.78
C THR A 324 -13.18 -25.43 -40.02
N GLY A 325 -14.28 -26.00 -40.49
CA GLY A 325 -14.38 -26.78 -41.73
C GLY A 325 -15.72 -26.53 -42.41
N ASP A 326 -15.95 -27.14 -43.57
CA ASP A 326 -17.21 -26.97 -44.29
C ASP A 326 -18.39 -27.56 -43.49
N GLY A 327 -19.13 -26.67 -42.82
CA GLY A 327 -20.30 -26.99 -42.01
C GLY A 327 -20.00 -27.64 -40.66
N THR A 328 -18.74 -27.62 -40.22
CA THR A 328 -18.33 -28.13 -38.90
C THR A 328 -17.30 -27.21 -38.26
N PHE A 329 -17.23 -27.20 -36.94
CA PHE A 329 -16.17 -26.51 -36.22
C PHE A 329 -15.86 -27.20 -34.89
N GLN A 330 -14.65 -27.01 -34.38
CA GLN A 330 -14.26 -27.47 -33.06
C GLN A 330 -14.28 -26.30 -32.08
N ALA A 331 -14.83 -26.52 -30.89
CA ALA A 331 -14.83 -25.54 -29.81
C ALA A 331 -14.24 -26.08 -28.50
N GLY A 332 -13.63 -25.20 -27.70
CA GLY A 332 -13.04 -25.52 -26.40
C GLY A 332 -12.45 -24.28 -25.72
N PRO A 333 -12.03 -24.35 -24.45
CA PRO A 333 -12.19 -25.49 -23.55
C PRO A 333 -13.54 -25.56 -22.85
N THR A 334 -13.99 -26.78 -22.59
CA THR A 334 -15.20 -27.06 -21.82
C THR A 334 -14.91 -27.42 -20.36
N ASN A 335 -13.72 -27.11 -19.82
CA ASN A 335 -13.36 -27.45 -18.44
C ASN A 335 -14.32 -26.80 -17.44
N GLY A 336 -15.08 -27.62 -16.71
CA GLY A 336 -16.15 -27.16 -15.82
C GLY A 336 -17.47 -26.83 -16.52
N CYS A 337 -17.49 -26.84 -17.86
CA CYS A 337 -18.64 -26.59 -18.72
C CYS A 337 -19.25 -27.84 -19.34
N LEU A 338 -18.63 -29.02 -19.28
CA LEU A 338 -19.27 -30.26 -19.73
C LEU A 338 -20.36 -30.73 -18.75
N GLU A 339 -21.48 -31.18 -19.31
CA GLU A 339 -22.52 -31.96 -18.63
C GLU A 339 -22.40 -33.44 -19.06
N THR A 340 -22.83 -34.38 -18.21
CA THR A 340 -22.72 -35.82 -18.45
C THR A 340 -23.83 -36.40 -19.34
N GLY A 341 -24.68 -35.56 -19.92
CA GLY A 341 -25.83 -35.99 -20.71
C GLY A 341 -25.49 -36.23 -22.19
N THR A 342 -26.47 -36.75 -22.91
CA THR A 342 -26.43 -36.96 -24.36
C THR A 342 -27.08 -35.76 -25.05
N PHE A 343 -26.53 -35.34 -26.20
CA PHE A 343 -27.11 -34.23 -26.96
C PHE A 343 -28.58 -34.50 -27.32
N ALA A 344 -29.49 -33.70 -26.77
CA ALA A 344 -30.94 -33.94 -26.86
C ALA A 344 -31.60 -33.37 -28.14
N GLY A 345 -30.82 -32.92 -29.12
CA GLY A 345 -31.29 -32.40 -30.40
C GLY A 345 -31.57 -30.89 -30.40
N ALA A 346 -31.30 -30.25 -31.55
CA ALA A 346 -31.47 -28.83 -31.87
C ALA A 346 -30.95 -27.83 -30.81
N ALA A 347 -29.66 -27.51 -30.88
CA ALA A 347 -29.09 -26.37 -30.14
C ALA A 347 -28.84 -25.19 -31.10
N THR A 348 -28.74 -23.99 -30.56
CA THR A 348 -28.11 -22.87 -31.27
C THR A 348 -26.91 -22.35 -30.49
N PHE A 349 -26.06 -21.57 -31.13
CA PHE A 349 -25.06 -20.76 -30.43
C PHE A 349 -25.25 -19.27 -30.67
N ASP A 350 -24.78 -18.48 -29.73
CA ASP A 350 -24.50 -17.07 -29.89
C ASP A 350 -23.01 -16.93 -30.20
N VAL A 351 -22.66 -15.94 -31.02
CA VAL A 351 -21.26 -15.53 -31.21
C VAL A 351 -21.09 -14.21 -30.49
N SER A 352 -19.96 -14.03 -29.80
CA SER A 352 -19.66 -12.76 -29.18
C SER A 352 -19.51 -11.72 -30.28
N ALA A 353 -20.34 -10.69 -30.21
CA ALA A 353 -20.30 -9.59 -31.18
C ALA A 353 -18.99 -8.80 -31.07
N ASP A 354 -18.43 -8.74 -29.87
CA ASP A 354 -17.33 -7.85 -29.54
C ASP A 354 -16.06 -8.57 -29.11
N TRP A 355 -16.12 -9.81 -28.63
CA TRP A 355 -14.92 -10.51 -28.13
C TRP A 355 -14.43 -11.56 -29.11
N ARG A 356 -13.11 -11.54 -29.39
CA ARG A 356 -12.41 -12.56 -30.16
C ARG A 356 -11.01 -12.80 -29.60
N GLN A 357 -10.43 -13.94 -29.92
CA GLN A 357 -9.01 -14.18 -29.73
C GLN A 357 -8.16 -13.14 -30.48
N VAL A 358 -7.06 -12.69 -29.88
CA VAL A 358 -6.10 -11.80 -30.54
C VAL A 358 -5.50 -12.50 -31.76
N GLN A 359 -5.36 -11.79 -32.88
CA GLN A 359 -4.81 -12.30 -34.15
C GLN A 359 -3.88 -11.23 -34.79
N PRO A 360 -2.92 -11.59 -35.67
CA PRO A 360 -2.61 -12.96 -36.12
C PRO A 360 -1.82 -13.75 -35.07
N VAL A 361 -2.14 -15.03 -34.95
CA VAL A 361 -1.43 -16.00 -34.10
C VAL A 361 -1.00 -17.18 -34.96
N SER A 362 0.31 -17.42 -35.06
CA SER A 362 0.85 -18.72 -35.48
C SER A 362 0.99 -19.65 -34.27
N ALA A 363 1.02 -20.95 -34.52
CA ALA A 363 1.08 -21.93 -33.44
C ALA A 363 1.82 -23.19 -33.88
N GLY A 364 2.48 -23.86 -32.93
CA GLY A 364 3.17 -25.12 -33.18
C GLY A 364 3.75 -25.75 -31.91
N PRO A 365 4.16 -27.02 -31.94
CA PRO A 365 4.57 -27.76 -30.74
C PRO A 365 5.95 -27.35 -30.19
N ALA A 366 6.78 -26.68 -31.00
CA ALA A 366 8.11 -26.22 -30.60
C ALA A 366 8.15 -24.69 -30.44
N ALA A 367 9.16 -24.17 -29.76
CA ALA A 367 9.45 -22.73 -29.78
C ALA A 367 9.68 -22.25 -31.23
N PRO A 368 9.27 -21.02 -31.58
CA PRO A 368 9.47 -20.51 -32.94
C PRO A 368 10.95 -20.26 -33.20
N SER A 369 11.38 -20.45 -34.46
CA SER A 369 12.76 -20.20 -34.90
C SER A 369 12.77 -19.41 -36.21
N GLY A 370 13.83 -18.63 -36.44
CA GLY A 370 13.99 -17.80 -37.63
C GLY A 370 13.36 -16.41 -37.54
N ALA A 371 13.23 -15.75 -38.70
CA ALA A 371 12.59 -14.45 -38.82
C ALA A 371 11.08 -14.54 -38.56
N CYS A 372 10.49 -13.43 -38.15
CA CYS A 372 9.08 -13.35 -37.79
C CYS A 372 8.43 -12.11 -38.39
N THR A 373 7.10 -12.13 -38.50
CA THR A 373 6.36 -10.95 -38.94
C THR A 373 6.17 -10.02 -37.75
N THR A 374 6.63 -8.77 -37.84
CA THR A 374 6.47 -7.78 -36.78
C THR A 374 5.01 -7.72 -36.32
N ARG A 375 4.78 -7.79 -35.00
CA ARG A 375 3.45 -7.85 -34.35
C ARG A 375 2.66 -9.15 -34.53
N GLU A 376 3.34 -10.23 -34.87
CA GLU A 376 2.76 -11.57 -34.84
C GLU A 376 2.94 -12.20 -33.45
N TRP A 377 1.89 -12.88 -32.99
CA TRP A 377 1.98 -13.79 -31.85
C TRP A 377 2.29 -15.20 -32.33
N TYR A 378 3.12 -15.92 -31.60
CA TYR A 378 3.27 -17.36 -31.72
C TYR A 378 2.91 -18.03 -30.40
N HIS A 379 2.17 -19.14 -30.47
CA HIS A 379 1.76 -19.90 -29.29
C HIS A 379 2.28 -21.34 -29.37
N GLN A 380 2.93 -21.82 -28.30
CA GLN A 380 3.39 -23.20 -28.27
C GLN A 380 2.24 -24.14 -27.87
N THR A 381 1.99 -25.18 -28.68
CA THR A 381 0.82 -26.07 -28.51
C THR A 381 1.16 -27.38 -27.77
N ASP A 382 2.29 -27.44 -27.07
CA ASP A 382 2.72 -28.60 -26.29
C ASP A 382 2.08 -28.65 -24.89
N GLY A 383 1.16 -27.74 -24.60
CA GLY A 383 0.52 -27.58 -23.30
C GLY A 383 1.25 -26.61 -22.37
N SER A 384 2.38 -26.04 -22.79
CA SER A 384 2.98 -24.90 -22.10
C SER A 384 2.17 -23.62 -22.33
N ASP A 385 2.18 -22.71 -21.36
CA ASP A 385 1.53 -21.41 -21.49
C ASP A 385 2.43 -20.38 -22.21
N ASN A 386 3.37 -20.88 -23.04
CA ASN A 386 4.38 -20.06 -23.67
C ASN A 386 3.80 -19.30 -24.87
N ALA A 387 4.02 -17.99 -24.90
CA ALA A 387 3.66 -17.15 -26.02
C ALA A 387 4.86 -16.29 -26.44
N TRP A 388 5.08 -16.12 -27.73
CA TRP A 388 6.12 -15.27 -28.27
C TRP A 388 5.49 -14.13 -29.03
N TRP A 389 6.08 -12.97 -28.89
CA TRP A 389 5.76 -11.80 -29.70
C TRP A 389 6.93 -11.45 -30.59
N CYS A 390 6.66 -11.21 -31.86
CA CYS A 390 7.66 -10.74 -32.80
C CYS A 390 7.85 -9.22 -32.66
N HIS A 391 8.95 -8.84 -32.01
CA HIS A 391 9.38 -7.45 -31.89
C HIS A 391 10.16 -7.02 -33.13
N GLU A 392 9.93 -5.79 -33.61
CA GLU A 392 10.57 -5.26 -34.82
C GLU A 392 12.10 -5.33 -34.76
N SER A 393 12.70 -4.97 -33.63
CA SER A 393 14.15 -4.96 -33.44
C SER A 393 14.73 -6.17 -32.71
N LEU A 394 13.89 -7.01 -32.06
CA LEU A 394 14.36 -8.10 -31.20
C LEU A 394 13.94 -9.49 -31.70
N GLY A 395 13.13 -9.58 -32.76
CA GLY A 395 12.58 -10.84 -33.24
C GLY A 395 11.64 -11.49 -32.22
N TRP A 396 11.57 -12.82 -32.21
CA TRP A 396 10.74 -13.57 -31.27
C TRP A 396 11.18 -13.38 -29.82
N GLN A 397 10.26 -12.90 -28.99
CA GLN A 397 10.47 -12.71 -27.56
C GLN A 397 9.44 -13.53 -26.79
N LEU A 398 9.89 -14.43 -25.92
CA LEU A 398 9.02 -15.20 -25.02
C LEU A 398 8.40 -14.28 -23.97
N TYR A 399 7.11 -14.47 -23.71
CA TYR A 399 6.32 -13.88 -22.65
C TYR A 399 5.49 -14.93 -21.93
N HIS A 400 5.31 -14.72 -20.64
CA HIS A 400 4.33 -15.41 -19.82
C HIS A 400 3.20 -14.45 -19.44
N PHE A 401 1.98 -14.98 -19.36
CA PHE A 401 0.83 -14.18 -18.98
C PHE A 401 0.44 -14.43 -17.54
N GLU A 402 0.07 -13.35 -16.85
CA GLU A 402 -0.41 -13.41 -15.49
C GLU A 402 -1.64 -12.54 -15.31
N GLY A 403 -2.63 -13.04 -14.58
CA GLY A 403 -3.74 -12.21 -14.12
C GLY A 403 -3.27 -11.17 -13.10
N GLN A 404 -4.01 -10.07 -12.98
CA GLN A 404 -3.69 -8.92 -12.10
C GLN A 404 -3.26 -9.26 -10.65
N PHE A 405 -3.69 -10.39 -10.10
CA PHE A 405 -3.42 -10.79 -8.71
C PHE A 405 -2.54 -12.04 -8.59
N GLY A 406 -1.85 -12.44 -9.64
CA GLY A 406 -0.90 -13.54 -9.57
C GLY A 406 0.38 -13.15 -8.78
N ASN A 407 1.11 -14.18 -8.32
CA ASN A 407 2.37 -14.05 -7.59
C ASN A 407 3.63 -14.47 -8.40
N LYS A 408 3.46 -14.86 -9.66
CA LYS A 408 4.48 -15.41 -10.58
C LYS A 408 5.20 -14.34 -11.41
N GLY A 409 4.71 -13.10 -11.46
CA GLY A 409 5.23 -12.03 -12.32
C GLY A 409 6.55 -11.31 -11.99
N PRO A 410 7.13 -11.32 -10.77
CA PRO A 410 8.41 -10.64 -10.53
C PRO A 410 9.57 -11.33 -11.23
N SER A 411 10.63 -10.57 -11.54
CA SER A 411 11.91 -11.13 -11.98
C SER A 411 12.53 -12.00 -10.88
N VAL A 412 12.35 -11.60 -9.62
CA VAL A 412 12.85 -12.33 -8.44
C VAL A 412 11.81 -12.35 -7.32
N THR A 413 11.55 -13.55 -6.79
CA THR A 413 10.78 -13.77 -5.56
C THR A 413 11.69 -14.28 -4.45
N VAL A 414 11.77 -13.56 -3.34
CA VAL A 414 12.56 -13.92 -2.16
C VAL A 414 11.66 -14.52 -1.09
N ASN A 415 11.72 -15.84 -0.91
CA ASN A 415 10.95 -16.60 0.07
C ASN A 415 11.77 -17.03 1.31
N GLY A 416 13.00 -16.52 1.50
CA GLY A 416 13.82 -16.85 2.67
C GLY A 416 14.59 -15.68 3.27
N ASP A 417 15.20 -15.93 4.43
CA ASP A 417 15.90 -14.92 5.23
C ASP A 417 17.36 -14.75 4.77
N ASN A 418 17.96 -13.62 5.16
CA ASN A 418 19.39 -13.33 5.08
C ASN A 418 19.95 -13.31 3.65
N TYR A 419 19.21 -12.77 2.68
CA TYR A 419 19.73 -12.53 1.32
C TYR A 419 20.27 -11.11 1.18
N HIS A 420 21.45 -10.98 0.59
CA HIS A 420 22.11 -9.71 0.30
C HIS A 420 22.42 -9.64 -1.19
N PHE A 421 21.75 -8.75 -1.92
CA PHE A 421 22.00 -8.49 -3.33
C PHE A 421 22.98 -7.33 -3.48
N VAL A 422 24.03 -7.51 -4.30
CA VAL A 422 25.02 -6.45 -4.57
C VAL A 422 25.26 -6.30 -6.06
N GLY A 423 25.02 -5.11 -6.60
CA GLY A 423 25.32 -4.81 -8.01
C GLY A 423 24.50 -5.66 -8.98
N ILE A 424 23.19 -5.75 -8.76
CA ILE A 424 22.25 -6.47 -9.62
C ILE A 424 21.24 -5.49 -10.22
N THR A 425 20.94 -5.66 -11.50
CA THR A 425 19.81 -5.00 -12.15
C THR A 425 18.57 -5.89 -12.08
N PHE A 426 17.45 -5.33 -11.65
CA PHE A 426 16.13 -5.95 -11.78
C PHE A 426 15.36 -5.16 -12.82
N THR A 427 14.85 -5.83 -13.84
CA THR A 427 14.15 -5.19 -14.95
C THR A 427 13.11 -6.13 -15.56
N ARG A 428 12.53 -5.69 -16.67
CA ARG A 428 11.45 -6.37 -17.38
C ARG A 428 11.68 -6.28 -18.87
N LYS A 429 11.16 -7.26 -19.61
CA LYS A 429 11.05 -7.14 -21.06
C LYS A 429 10.09 -5.99 -21.41
N PRO A 430 10.33 -5.26 -22.50
CA PRO A 430 9.31 -4.41 -23.10
C PRO A 430 8.04 -5.22 -23.32
N ILE A 431 6.86 -4.72 -22.94
CA ILE A 431 5.61 -5.38 -23.35
C ILE A 431 5.55 -5.37 -24.88
N PRO A 432 4.92 -6.39 -25.48
CA PRO A 432 4.50 -6.37 -26.87
C PRO A 432 3.97 -5.00 -27.28
N GLU A 433 4.35 -4.53 -28.47
CA GLU A 433 3.93 -3.22 -28.94
C GLU A 433 2.40 -3.14 -28.88
N MET A 434 1.91 -2.10 -28.20
CA MET A 434 0.51 -1.97 -27.82
C MET A 434 -0.42 -2.22 -29.01
N TYR A 435 -1.23 -3.29 -28.95
CA TYR A 435 -2.46 -3.31 -29.74
C TYR A 435 -3.24 -2.02 -29.42
N PRO A 436 -4.00 -1.44 -30.37
CA PRO A 436 -4.74 -0.19 -30.15
C PRO A 436 -5.53 -0.12 -28.82
N GLY A 437 -5.89 -1.25 -28.23
CA GLY A 437 -6.58 -1.35 -26.95
C GLY A 437 -5.78 -1.38 -25.66
N TRP A 438 -4.46 -1.44 -25.74
CA TRP A 438 -3.62 -1.28 -24.55
C TRP A 438 -3.60 0.20 -24.09
N LYS A 439 -4.01 1.10 -25.01
CA LYS A 439 -4.27 2.53 -24.77
C LYS A 439 -5.69 2.82 -24.26
N VAL A 440 -6.50 1.81 -23.90
CA VAL A 440 -7.90 2.03 -23.50
C VAL A 440 -8.03 3.11 -22.43
N VAL A 441 -8.89 4.07 -22.76
CA VAL A 441 -9.24 5.31 -22.05
C VAL A 441 -10.35 4.94 -21.06
N ALA A 442 -10.16 3.97 -20.16
CA ALA A 442 -11.23 3.65 -19.21
C ALA A 442 -11.71 4.95 -18.52
N VAL A 443 -13.02 5.16 -18.47
CA VAL A 443 -13.61 6.43 -17.96
C VAL A 443 -13.18 6.66 -16.50
N ASP A 444 -12.89 5.59 -15.77
CA ASP A 444 -12.37 5.59 -14.40
C ASP A 444 -10.83 5.52 -14.30
N GLY A 445 -10.11 5.29 -15.40
CA GLY A 445 -8.65 5.30 -15.47
C GLY A 445 -7.93 4.15 -14.76
N THR A 446 -8.58 3.02 -14.49
CA THR A 446 -8.03 1.89 -13.69
C THR A 446 -7.45 0.72 -14.51
N HIS A 447 -7.21 0.93 -15.79
CA HIS A 447 -6.89 -0.19 -16.68
C HIS A 447 -5.44 -0.67 -16.52
N ASN A 448 -5.29 -1.84 -15.89
CA ASN A 448 -4.01 -2.47 -15.57
C ASN A 448 -3.45 -3.35 -16.72
N ALA A 449 -4.09 -3.43 -17.90
CA ALA A 449 -3.53 -4.26 -18.97
C ALA A 449 -2.20 -3.70 -19.49
N GLY A 450 -1.27 -4.63 -19.71
CA GLY A 450 0.05 -4.31 -20.24
C GLY A 450 0.97 -3.64 -19.25
N MET A 451 0.68 -3.75 -17.97
CA MET A 451 1.66 -3.42 -16.95
C MET A 451 2.53 -4.63 -16.63
N THR A 452 3.72 -4.36 -16.12
CA THR A 452 4.40 -5.30 -15.23
C THR A 452 4.07 -4.84 -13.82
N ASP A 453 3.44 -5.70 -13.05
CA ASP A 453 3.02 -5.34 -11.70
C ASP A 453 4.23 -5.04 -10.81
N ARG A 454 5.25 -5.90 -10.79
CA ARG A 454 6.39 -5.78 -9.87
C ARG A 454 7.68 -6.36 -10.43
N LEU A 455 8.86 -5.80 -10.08
CA LEU A 455 10.16 -6.40 -10.44
C LEU A 455 10.65 -7.40 -9.41
N VAL A 456 10.50 -7.08 -8.12
CA VAL A 456 10.93 -7.93 -7.00
C VAL A 456 9.79 -8.10 -6.01
N THR A 457 9.64 -9.34 -5.51
CA THR A 457 8.74 -9.65 -4.40
C THR A 457 9.51 -10.24 -3.24
N VAL A 458 9.29 -9.72 -2.04
CA VAL A 458 9.86 -10.22 -0.78
C VAL A 458 8.74 -10.71 0.13
N ASN A 459 8.72 -12.00 0.46
CA ASN A 459 7.62 -12.62 1.19
C ASN A 459 7.99 -12.94 2.63
N ARG A 460 7.68 -12.08 3.62
CA ARG A 460 7.83 -12.35 5.07
C ARG A 460 9.24 -12.75 5.54
N GLN A 461 10.22 -11.84 5.50
CA GLN A 461 11.64 -12.19 5.71
C GLN A 461 12.40 -11.21 6.61
N THR A 462 13.55 -11.65 7.11
CA THR A 462 14.53 -10.96 7.96
C THR A 462 15.86 -10.89 7.23
N GLY A 463 16.61 -9.80 7.41
CA GLY A 463 17.97 -9.66 6.91
C GLY A 463 18.08 -9.51 5.39
N ILE A 464 17.08 -8.92 4.73
CA ILE A 464 17.09 -8.71 3.26
C ILE A 464 17.74 -7.38 2.92
N VAL A 465 18.83 -7.40 2.15
CA VAL A 465 19.56 -6.18 1.76
C VAL A 465 19.72 -6.09 0.25
N PHE A 466 19.45 -4.92 -0.31
CA PHE A 466 19.80 -4.54 -1.69
C PHE A 466 20.81 -3.40 -1.64
N ASP A 467 22.05 -3.65 -2.07
CA ASP A 467 23.14 -2.66 -2.04
C ASP A 467 23.67 -2.41 -3.45
N ARG A 468 23.71 -1.13 -3.87
CA ARG A 468 24.16 -0.72 -5.21
C ARG A 468 23.43 -1.48 -6.33
N CYS A 469 22.14 -1.73 -6.17
CA CYS A 469 21.29 -2.39 -7.17
C CYS A 469 20.60 -1.35 -8.07
N HIS A 470 20.16 -1.78 -9.26
CA HIS A 470 19.35 -0.96 -10.16
C HIS A 470 17.98 -1.58 -10.39
N PHE A 471 16.93 -0.90 -9.95
CA PHE A 471 15.55 -1.25 -10.27
C PHE A 471 15.12 -0.45 -11.49
N LYS A 472 15.20 -1.09 -12.65
CA LYS A 472 15.05 -0.44 -13.95
C LYS A 472 13.68 -0.75 -14.53
N GLY A 473 12.82 0.25 -14.55
CA GLY A 473 11.61 0.26 -15.35
C GLY A 473 11.90 0.37 -16.84
N LEU A 474 10.92 0.83 -17.60
CA LEU A 474 11.09 1.19 -19.00
C LEU A 474 10.23 2.43 -19.26
N PRO A 475 10.69 3.37 -20.12
CA PRO A 475 9.96 4.59 -20.38
C PRO A 475 8.65 4.31 -21.14
N TYR A 476 7.84 5.34 -21.32
CA TYR A 476 6.65 5.28 -22.18
C TYR A 476 6.98 4.64 -23.54
N PRO A 477 6.13 3.71 -24.04
CA PRO A 477 4.78 3.41 -23.56
C PRO A 477 4.67 2.32 -22.49
N GLN A 478 5.77 1.89 -21.89
CA GLN A 478 5.74 0.81 -20.92
C GLN A 478 5.03 1.24 -19.62
N LYS A 479 4.49 0.27 -18.89
CA LYS A 479 3.82 0.49 -17.59
C LYS A 479 4.43 -0.42 -16.54
N MET A 480 4.82 0.14 -15.41
CA MET A 480 5.34 -0.59 -14.25
C MET A 480 4.69 -0.06 -12.99
N LYS A 481 4.13 -0.95 -12.16
CA LYS A 481 3.40 -0.54 -10.95
C LYS A 481 4.29 -0.51 -9.71
N TYR A 482 5.22 -1.45 -9.57
CA TYR A 482 6.11 -1.55 -8.41
C TYR A 482 7.53 -1.93 -8.84
N ALA A 483 8.56 -1.31 -8.27
CA ALA A 483 9.90 -1.90 -8.34
C ALA A 483 10.00 -3.06 -7.33
N ILE A 484 9.73 -2.79 -6.05
CA ILE A 484 9.79 -3.81 -5.00
C ILE A 484 8.47 -3.85 -4.24
N THR A 485 7.95 -5.06 -4.06
CA THR A 485 6.81 -5.31 -3.17
C THR A 485 7.17 -6.32 -2.10
N GLY A 486 6.52 -6.23 -0.95
CA GLY A 486 6.71 -7.19 0.10
C GLY A 486 5.87 -6.87 1.31
N LEU A 487 5.32 -7.90 1.94
CA LEU A 487 4.56 -7.74 3.17
C LEU A 487 5.36 -8.40 4.29
N SER A 488 5.49 -7.69 5.41
CA SER A 488 6.01 -8.18 6.67
C SER A 488 7.52 -8.45 6.68
N ILE A 489 8.33 -7.52 6.15
CA ILE A 489 9.77 -7.56 6.32
C ILE A 489 10.09 -7.23 7.78
N ARG A 490 10.87 -8.05 8.48
CA ARG A 490 11.22 -7.83 9.89
C ARG A 490 12.50 -7.04 10.09
N GLU A 491 13.39 -7.15 9.12
CA GLU A 491 14.68 -6.48 9.12
C GLU A 491 15.17 -6.42 7.67
N GLY A 492 15.68 -5.28 7.22
CA GLY A 492 16.29 -5.19 5.89
C GLY A 492 16.70 -3.79 5.46
N GLY A 493 17.21 -3.66 4.25
CA GLY A 493 17.51 -2.34 3.72
C GLY A 493 17.70 -2.29 2.22
N ILE A 494 17.56 -1.09 1.67
CA ILE A 494 17.93 -0.76 0.30
C ILE A 494 18.86 0.44 0.38
N VAL A 495 20.10 0.25 -0.04
CA VAL A 495 21.15 1.25 0.10
C VAL A 495 21.92 1.46 -1.18
N ASN A 496 22.37 2.70 -1.39
CA ASN A 496 23.24 3.09 -2.50
C ASN A 496 22.68 2.73 -3.88
N SER A 497 21.37 2.49 -3.98
CA SER A 497 20.72 1.87 -5.14
C SER A 497 20.05 2.94 -6.01
N ARG A 498 19.67 2.53 -7.21
CA ARG A 498 19.01 3.38 -8.20
C ARG A 498 17.67 2.79 -8.62
N PHE A 499 16.68 3.64 -8.76
CA PHE A 499 15.39 3.35 -9.40
C PHE A 499 15.23 4.32 -10.56
N SER A 500 14.87 3.83 -11.74
CA SER A 500 14.65 4.67 -12.93
C SER A 500 13.48 4.17 -13.77
N ASP A 501 12.84 5.07 -14.50
CA ASP A 501 11.75 4.76 -15.44
C ASP A 501 10.58 4.00 -14.79
N LEU A 502 10.31 4.26 -13.51
CA LEU A 502 9.15 3.71 -12.81
C LEU A 502 7.90 4.51 -13.18
N VAL A 503 7.30 4.14 -14.31
CA VAL A 503 6.16 4.85 -14.89
C VAL A 503 4.92 3.99 -14.95
N PHE A 504 3.81 4.54 -14.47
CA PHE A 504 2.48 3.97 -14.63
C PHE A 504 1.61 5.08 -15.16
N TRP A 505 1.37 5.09 -16.47
CA TRP A 505 0.62 6.15 -17.14
C TRP A 505 -0.79 5.71 -17.48
N ARG A 506 -1.66 6.70 -17.67
CA ARG A 506 -3.06 6.55 -18.06
C ARG A 506 -3.35 7.31 -19.34
N ALA A 507 -4.31 6.80 -20.09
CA ALA A 507 -4.85 7.49 -21.26
C ALA A 507 -5.96 8.51 -20.85
N SER A 508 -6.62 8.33 -19.70
CA SER A 508 -7.68 9.21 -19.15
C SER A 508 -7.99 8.93 -17.68
N GLY A 509 -8.94 9.71 -17.12
CA GLY A 509 -9.50 9.48 -15.79
C GLY A 509 -8.69 10.10 -14.64
N THR A 510 -9.28 10.11 -13.44
CA THR A 510 -8.75 10.80 -12.24
C THR A 510 -8.80 9.96 -10.95
N ASN A 511 -8.87 8.62 -11.05
CA ASN A 511 -9.02 7.77 -9.86
C ASN A 511 -7.75 7.67 -8.98
N GLN A 512 -7.95 7.56 -7.66
CA GLN A 512 -6.99 7.56 -6.55
C GLN A 512 -6.03 6.37 -6.43
N VAL A 513 -6.36 5.23 -7.02
CA VAL A 513 -5.78 3.95 -6.55
C VAL A 513 -4.42 3.60 -7.15
N GLU A 514 -3.99 4.22 -8.25
CA GLU A 514 -2.93 3.59 -9.09
C GLU A 514 -1.88 4.59 -9.62
N GLY A 515 -0.62 4.36 -9.27
CA GLY A 515 0.58 5.02 -9.76
C GLY A 515 1.80 4.11 -9.57
N ALA A 516 2.93 4.42 -10.22
CA ALA A 516 4.15 3.63 -10.13
C ALA A 516 4.86 3.86 -8.80
N ASN A 517 5.16 2.80 -8.06
CA ASN A 517 5.80 2.90 -6.76
C ASN A 517 7.21 2.31 -6.80
N GLY A 518 8.14 2.97 -6.12
CA GLY A 518 9.48 2.42 -5.91
C GLY A 518 9.40 1.24 -4.96
N VAL A 519 9.15 1.56 -3.69
CA VAL A 519 9.12 0.59 -2.60
C VAL A 519 7.70 0.49 -2.03
N TYR A 520 7.12 -0.70 -2.05
CA TYR A 520 5.84 -1.00 -1.41
C TYR A 520 6.05 -2.09 -0.35
N LEU A 521 6.24 -1.70 0.91
CA LEU A 521 6.66 -2.62 1.96
C LEU A 521 5.88 -2.40 3.28
N THR A 522 5.58 -3.46 4.03
CA THR A 522 5.37 -3.35 5.50
C THR A 522 6.61 -3.88 6.20
N MET A 523 7.18 -3.09 7.12
CA MET A 523 8.55 -3.32 7.57
C MET A 523 8.80 -3.02 9.05
N GLN A 524 9.61 -3.85 9.70
CA GLN A 524 10.24 -3.54 10.98
C GLN A 524 11.74 -3.37 10.71
N ASN A 525 12.41 -2.51 11.46
CA ASN A 525 13.88 -2.38 11.47
C ASN A 525 14.43 -2.23 10.04
N PHE A 526 14.20 -1.10 9.38
CA PHE A 526 14.50 -0.93 7.96
C PHE A 526 15.33 0.31 7.65
N ILE A 527 16.32 0.16 6.76
CA ILE A 527 17.13 1.28 6.25
C ILE A 527 16.88 1.50 4.76
N PHE A 528 16.52 2.73 4.39
CA PHE A 528 16.47 3.20 3.01
C PHE A 528 17.42 4.38 2.85
N GLU A 529 18.65 4.13 2.40
CA GLU A 529 19.73 5.12 2.49
C GLU A 529 20.52 5.34 1.20
N ASN A 530 20.80 6.62 0.90
CA ASN A 530 21.64 7.04 -0.22
C ASN A 530 21.20 6.53 -1.60
N ASN A 531 19.89 6.41 -1.82
CA ASN A 531 19.33 5.96 -3.10
C ASN A 531 19.00 7.13 -4.04
N TYR A 532 18.95 6.87 -5.34
CA TYR A 532 18.25 7.74 -6.30
C TYR A 532 16.95 7.06 -6.70
N VAL A 533 15.81 7.71 -6.51
CA VAL A 533 14.50 7.15 -6.75
C VAL A 533 13.73 8.03 -7.71
N GLU A 534 13.65 7.58 -8.96
CA GLU A 534 12.84 8.21 -9.99
C GLU A 534 11.55 7.41 -10.20
N GLY A 535 10.41 8.10 -10.16
CA GLY A 535 9.12 7.47 -10.40
C GLY A 535 7.95 8.43 -10.34
N ALA A 536 6.87 8.08 -11.03
CA ALA A 536 5.71 8.95 -11.16
C ALA A 536 4.63 8.75 -10.09
N GLY A 537 4.71 7.77 -9.17
CA GLY A 537 3.69 7.50 -8.14
C GLY A 537 4.21 7.70 -6.73
N ILE A 538 4.32 6.64 -5.92
CA ILE A 538 4.90 6.71 -4.56
C ILE A 538 6.31 6.15 -4.52
N HIS A 539 7.31 6.97 -4.24
CA HIS A 539 8.69 6.47 -4.19
C HIS A 539 8.89 5.47 -3.05
N PHE A 540 8.33 5.76 -1.87
CA PHE A 540 8.38 4.88 -0.71
C PHE A 540 7.03 4.82 0.00
N PHE A 541 6.39 3.65 -0.02
CA PHE A 541 5.09 3.41 0.58
C PHE A 541 5.16 2.33 1.66
N SER A 542 4.96 2.76 2.91
CA SER A 542 4.66 1.88 4.02
C SER A 542 3.15 1.72 4.16
N THR A 543 2.62 0.62 3.62
CA THR A 543 1.18 0.34 3.59
C THR A 543 0.61 -0.04 4.96
N GLU A 544 -0.70 0.04 5.10
CA GLU A 544 -1.46 -0.43 6.27
C GLU A 544 -1.87 -1.89 6.15
N ALA A 545 -1.43 -2.58 5.07
CA ALA A 545 -1.96 -3.85 4.60
C ALA A 545 -2.42 -4.66 5.81
N ALA A 546 -3.67 -5.15 5.79
CA ALA A 546 -4.39 -5.83 6.88
C ALA A 546 -3.61 -6.93 7.65
N THR A 547 -2.38 -7.18 7.24
CA THR A 547 -1.26 -7.75 7.96
C THR A 547 -0.93 -7.00 9.27
N ARG A 548 -1.16 -7.71 10.38
CA ARG A 548 -0.27 -8.04 11.51
C ARG A 548 0.97 -7.16 11.87
N TYR A 549 1.59 -6.39 10.99
CA TYR A 549 2.89 -5.73 11.28
C TYR A 549 2.80 -4.23 11.10
N LYS A 550 3.01 -3.51 12.21
CA LYS A 550 3.21 -2.07 12.24
C LYS A 550 4.59 -1.74 11.66
N THR A 551 4.69 -0.66 10.89
CA THR A 551 5.99 -0.17 10.47
C THR A 551 6.73 0.46 11.64
N THR A 552 7.86 -0.11 12.06
CA THR A 552 8.59 0.34 13.25
C THR A 552 10.08 0.44 12.98
N ASP A 553 10.73 1.47 13.54
CA ASP A 553 12.18 1.66 13.49
C ASP A 553 12.71 1.75 12.04
N VAL A 554 12.30 2.81 11.33
CA VAL A 554 12.67 3.02 9.93
C VAL A 554 13.55 4.26 9.79
N ARG A 555 14.67 4.13 9.10
CA ARG A 555 15.52 5.26 8.68
C ARG A 555 15.48 5.43 7.17
N ILE A 556 15.20 6.66 6.73
CA ILE A 556 15.17 7.10 5.34
C ILE A 556 16.14 8.26 5.22
N ALA A 557 17.36 8.00 4.74
CA ALA A 557 18.46 8.96 4.83
C ALA A 557 19.16 9.23 3.50
N GLY A 558 19.49 10.49 3.20
CA GLY A 558 20.38 10.85 2.10
C GLY A 558 19.89 10.48 0.69
N ASN A 559 18.61 10.18 0.51
CA ASN A 559 18.05 9.78 -0.79
C ASN A 559 17.78 11.01 -1.67
N ASN A 560 17.75 10.82 -2.98
CA ASN A 560 17.18 11.77 -3.93
C ASN A 560 15.89 11.17 -4.52
N PHE A 561 14.75 11.74 -4.16
CA PHE A 561 13.43 11.44 -4.68
C PHE A 561 13.10 12.41 -5.80
N HIS A 562 13.06 11.92 -7.04
CA HIS A 562 12.96 12.76 -8.22
C HIS A 562 11.74 12.36 -9.07
N VAL A 563 10.94 13.35 -9.45
CA VAL A 563 9.88 13.15 -10.45
C VAL A 563 10.25 13.92 -11.73
N PRO A 564 10.56 13.24 -12.84
CA PRO A 564 10.85 13.92 -14.10
C PRO A 564 9.71 14.83 -14.53
N ARG A 565 10.01 16.08 -14.92
CA ARG A 565 9.00 17.03 -15.41
C ARG A 565 8.31 16.54 -16.69
N THR A 566 8.95 15.67 -17.47
CA THR A 566 8.32 14.99 -18.62
C THR A 566 7.12 14.11 -18.21
N TYR A 567 6.95 13.77 -16.94
CA TYR A 567 5.78 13.03 -16.46
C TYR A 567 4.57 13.94 -16.18
N GLN A 568 4.78 15.24 -15.97
CA GLN A 568 3.70 16.17 -15.71
C GLN A 568 2.92 16.48 -17.00
N GLU A 569 1.60 16.44 -16.93
CA GLU A 569 0.75 16.72 -18.08
C GLU A 569 0.92 18.20 -18.51
N GLY A 570 1.20 18.40 -19.81
CA GLY A 570 1.42 19.72 -20.39
C GLY A 570 2.87 20.21 -20.38
N ALA A 571 3.77 19.56 -19.63
CA ALA A 571 5.18 19.94 -19.60
C ALA A 571 5.91 19.63 -20.93
N PRO A 572 6.95 20.41 -21.30
CA PRO A 572 7.79 20.11 -22.46
C PRO A 572 8.36 18.69 -22.37
N GLY A 573 8.18 17.91 -23.43
CA GLY A 573 8.65 16.52 -23.49
C GLY A 573 7.73 15.50 -22.84
N ASN A 574 6.56 15.89 -22.31
CA ASN A 574 5.54 14.92 -21.93
C ASN A 574 5.04 14.16 -23.17
N SER A 575 4.85 12.84 -23.02
CA SER A 575 4.47 11.94 -24.12
C SER A 575 2.98 12.04 -24.52
N GLY A 576 2.24 13.01 -23.98
CA GLY A 576 0.79 13.10 -24.08
C GLY A 576 0.05 12.13 -23.14
N ALA A 577 0.79 11.40 -22.30
CA ALA A 577 0.24 10.48 -21.31
C ALA A 577 0.14 11.16 -19.94
N ARG A 578 -0.84 10.75 -19.14
CA ARG A 578 -1.02 11.22 -17.76
C ARG A 578 -0.32 10.28 -16.81
N TYR A 579 0.66 10.77 -16.07
CA TYR A 579 1.37 9.99 -15.06
C TYR A 579 0.85 10.42 -13.68
N PRO A 580 0.07 9.58 -12.98
CA PRO A 580 -0.55 9.98 -11.72
C PRO A 580 0.49 10.18 -10.62
N ASN A 581 0.91 11.43 -10.41
CA ASN A 581 1.76 11.78 -9.29
C ASN A 581 1.00 11.76 -7.98
N ARG A 582 1.62 11.12 -6.99
CA ARG A 582 1.08 10.95 -5.65
C ARG A 582 1.96 11.67 -4.63
N ASN A 583 2.80 10.94 -3.94
CA ASN A 583 3.59 11.45 -2.83
C ASN A 583 4.94 10.76 -2.80
N SER A 584 6.03 11.44 -2.43
CA SER A 584 7.33 10.76 -2.40
C SER A 584 7.41 9.72 -1.29
N PHE A 585 6.92 10.05 -0.12
CA PHE A 585 6.84 9.16 1.04
C PHE A 585 5.42 9.11 1.57
N GLU A 586 4.88 7.91 1.74
CA GLU A 586 3.66 7.70 2.52
C GLU A 586 3.90 6.61 3.56
N CYS A 587 3.52 6.91 4.78
CA CYS A 587 3.45 5.95 5.85
C CYS A 587 2.03 5.89 6.40
N LYS A 588 1.52 4.67 6.53
CA LYS A 588 0.32 4.35 7.31
C LYS A 588 0.73 3.65 8.60
N GLN A 589 0.36 4.23 9.75
CA GLN A 589 0.59 3.68 11.11
C GLN A 589 2.06 3.40 11.51
N CYS A 590 3.05 4.22 11.15
CA CYS A 590 4.43 3.99 11.58
C CYS A 590 4.76 4.50 12.99
N GLU A 591 5.81 3.92 13.55
CA GLU A 591 6.45 4.32 14.79
C GLU A 591 7.97 4.43 14.62
N ARG A 592 8.57 5.47 15.22
CA ARG A 592 10.02 5.70 15.22
C ARG A 592 10.56 5.74 13.79
N VAL A 593 10.17 6.78 13.05
CA VAL A 593 10.62 7.01 11.67
C VAL A 593 11.50 8.23 11.60
N GLU A 594 12.67 8.08 10.98
CA GLU A 594 13.63 9.15 10.74
C GLU A 594 13.77 9.41 9.24
N ILE A 595 13.37 10.59 8.77
CA ILE A 595 13.52 11.09 7.41
C ILE A 595 14.60 12.18 7.43
N LEU A 596 15.82 11.82 7.04
CA LEU A 596 17.02 12.61 7.29
C LEU A 596 17.76 12.99 6.00
N ASN A 597 18.06 14.26 5.79
CA ASN A 597 18.97 14.73 4.73
C ASN A 597 18.61 14.24 3.31
N ASN A 598 17.33 14.00 3.03
CA ASN A 598 16.87 13.63 1.70
C ASN A 598 16.65 14.88 0.84
N THR A 599 16.70 14.71 -0.48
CA THR A 599 16.25 15.70 -1.45
C THR A 599 14.99 15.16 -2.12
N PHE A 600 13.94 15.98 -2.17
CA PHE A 600 12.69 15.70 -2.85
C PHE A 600 12.47 16.74 -3.93
N GLU A 601 12.22 16.32 -5.17
CA GLU A 601 12.20 17.22 -6.32
C GLU A 601 10.97 16.97 -7.21
N ASN A 602 10.41 18.08 -7.73
CA ASN A 602 9.45 18.11 -8.84
C ASN A 602 8.12 17.39 -8.57
N SER A 603 7.70 17.29 -7.31
CA SER A 603 6.41 16.68 -7.02
C SER A 603 5.27 17.62 -7.44
N TYR A 604 4.40 17.15 -8.33
CA TYR A 604 3.28 17.90 -8.87
C TYR A 604 1.91 17.36 -8.43
N GLY A 605 0.92 18.24 -8.34
CA GLY A 605 -0.47 17.89 -8.11
C GLY A 605 -1.12 17.33 -9.37
N SER A 606 -1.51 16.07 -9.32
CA SER A 606 -2.37 15.46 -10.33
C SER A 606 -3.85 15.68 -9.99
N ASN A 607 -4.76 15.27 -10.87
CA ASN A 607 -6.22 15.36 -10.64
C ASN A 607 -6.72 14.55 -9.43
N VAL A 608 -5.81 13.84 -8.78
CA VAL A 608 -6.10 12.74 -7.88
C VAL A 608 -5.49 13.00 -6.51
N HIS A 609 -4.26 13.50 -6.51
CA HIS A 609 -3.44 13.73 -5.33
C HIS A 609 -2.67 15.02 -5.49
N ARG A 610 -2.26 15.58 -4.37
CA ARG A 610 -1.67 16.93 -4.38
C ARG A 610 -0.20 16.96 -4.75
N GLY A 611 0.50 15.83 -4.87
CA GLY A 611 1.96 15.84 -5.00
C GLY A 611 2.67 16.05 -3.66
N THR A 612 2.08 15.63 -2.53
CA THR A 612 2.66 15.86 -1.20
C THR A 612 3.97 15.10 -1.02
N PHE A 613 5.04 15.73 -0.53
CA PHE A 613 6.29 14.98 -0.34
C PHE A 613 6.20 13.92 0.76
N VAL A 614 5.67 14.27 1.94
CA VAL A 614 5.57 13.37 3.11
C VAL A 614 4.11 13.24 3.57
N VAL A 615 3.56 12.03 3.51
CA VAL A 615 2.20 11.73 3.99
C VAL A 615 2.27 10.76 5.17
N LEU A 616 1.69 11.17 6.29
CA LEU A 616 1.54 10.36 7.50
C LEU A 616 0.04 10.12 7.72
N THR A 617 -0.37 8.87 7.73
CA THR A 617 -1.80 8.52 7.86
C THR A 617 -2.00 7.61 9.06
N THR A 618 -2.80 8.07 10.02
CA THR A 618 -3.36 7.18 11.04
C THR A 618 -4.47 6.34 10.38
N ARG A 619 -4.48 5.03 10.63
CA ARG A 619 -5.49 4.10 10.10
C ARG A 619 -6.14 3.33 11.22
N CYS A 620 -7.42 3.00 11.11
CA CYS A 620 -8.01 2.06 12.05
C CYS A 620 -7.62 0.63 11.62
N VAL A 621 -7.58 -0.30 12.57
CA VAL A 621 -7.43 -1.72 12.27
C VAL A 621 -8.79 -2.40 12.32
N SER A 622 -9.03 -3.34 11.39
CA SER A 622 -10.18 -4.25 11.49
C SER A 622 -10.00 -5.14 12.73
N ARG A 623 -11.06 -5.29 13.54
CA ARG A 623 -11.05 -6.14 14.74
C ARG A 623 -10.66 -7.57 14.34
N PRO A 624 -9.58 -8.16 14.90
CA PRO A 624 -9.37 -9.60 14.77
C PRO A 624 -10.53 -10.35 15.44
N PRO A 625 -11.00 -11.48 14.88
CA PRO A 625 -12.03 -12.29 15.51
C PRO A 625 -11.60 -12.70 16.93
N SER A 626 -12.57 -12.94 17.81
CA SER A 626 -12.34 -13.49 19.15
C SER A 626 -11.46 -14.74 19.07
N VAL A 627 -10.36 -14.76 19.82
CA VAL A 627 -9.32 -15.80 19.73
C VAL A 627 -9.38 -16.72 20.94
N ALA A 628 -9.57 -18.02 20.74
CA ALA A 628 -9.48 -18.99 21.83
C ALA A 628 -8.06 -18.99 22.45
N MET A 629 -7.95 -19.26 23.74
CA MET A 629 -6.68 -19.42 24.44
C MET A 629 -6.35 -20.91 24.55
N THR A 630 -5.06 -21.24 24.58
CA THR A 630 -4.57 -22.58 24.93
C THR A 630 -4.20 -22.64 26.41
N SER A 631 -3.44 -21.64 26.87
CA SER A 631 -3.03 -21.51 28.26
C SER A 631 -2.65 -20.07 28.57
N PHE A 632 -2.44 -19.77 29.84
CA PHE A 632 -1.89 -18.51 30.30
C PHE A 632 -0.96 -18.76 31.49
N GLY A 633 0.04 -17.90 31.66
CA GLY A 633 0.92 -17.82 32.83
C GLY A 633 1.14 -16.35 33.17
N GLU A 634 1.84 -16.07 34.27
CA GLU A 634 1.88 -14.77 34.96
C GLU A 634 1.68 -13.52 34.10
N ASP A 635 2.45 -13.31 33.03
CA ASP A 635 2.28 -12.17 32.11
C ASP A 635 2.02 -12.59 30.65
N THR A 636 1.80 -13.87 30.38
CA THR A 636 1.85 -14.43 29.03
C THR A 636 0.61 -15.26 28.73
N VAL A 637 -0.05 -14.96 27.61
CA VAL A 637 -1.14 -15.76 27.05
C VAL A 637 -0.63 -16.55 25.85
N ILE A 638 -0.96 -17.83 25.81
CA ILE A 638 -0.64 -18.74 24.70
C ILE A 638 -1.91 -19.03 23.92
N LEU A 639 -1.89 -18.74 22.62
CA LEU A 639 -3.00 -18.93 21.69
C LEU A 639 -2.83 -20.25 20.90
N PRO A 640 -3.89 -20.83 20.31
CA PRO A 640 -3.79 -22.05 19.50
C PRO A 640 -2.95 -21.82 18.25
N ASP A 641 -3.14 -20.66 17.63
CA ASP A 641 -2.42 -20.22 16.44
C ASP A 641 -1.69 -18.91 16.69
N SER A 642 -0.83 -18.53 15.74
CA SER A 642 -0.21 -17.20 15.81
C SER A 642 -1.27 -16.13 15.50
N HIS A 643 -1.52 -15.25 16.45
CA HIS A 643 -2.30 -14.02 16.28
C HIS A 643 -1.40 -12.82 16.55
N THR A 644 -1.76 -11.67 16.01
CA THR A 644 -0.92 -10.48 16.17
C THR A 644 -1.69 -9.39 16.85
N PHE A 645 -1.27 -9.12 18.07
CA PHE A 645 -1.66 -7.97 18.84
C PHE A 645 -0.46 -7.02 18.87
N GLY A 646 -0.68 -5.77 18.50
CA GLY A 646 0.34 -4.72 18.56
C GLY A 646 0.67 -4.37 20.01
N GLN A 647 1.88 -3.87 20.23
CA GLN A 647 2.20 -3.22 21.49
C GLN A 647 1.25 -2.04 21.74
N GLY A 648 0.71 -1.92 22.95
CA GLY A 648 -0.29 -0.92 23.32
C GLY A 648 -1.73 -1.27 22.91
N ASP A 649 -1.96 -2.43 22.26
CA ASP A 649 -3.31 -2.94 22.07
C ASP A 649 -3.94 -3.25 23.43
N LEU A 650 -5.22 -2.92 23.58
CA LEU A 650 -6.02 -3.34 24.71
C LEU A 650 -6.86 -4.56 24.34
N VAL A 651 -6.72 -5.63 25.11
CA VAL A 651 -7.44 -6.90 24.94
C VAL A 651 -8.33 -7.20 26.15
N TYR A 652 -9.43 -7.90 25.92
CA TYR A 652 -10.29 -8.46 26.96
C TYR A 652 -10.18 -9.98 26.96
N ILE A 653 -9.77 -10.53 28.10
CA ILE A 653 -9.74 -11.97 28.35
C ILE A 653 -11.00 -12.34 29.12
N SER A 654 -11.65 -13.44 28.73
CA SER A 654 -12.87 -13.94 29.37
C SER A 654 -12.97 -15.45 29.32
N GLY A 655 -13.71 -16.05 30.25
CA GLY A 655 -14.01 -17.49 30.23
C GLY A 655 -12.86 -18.35 30.72
N THR A 656 -11.82 -17.75 31.31
CA THR A 656 -10.80 -18.48 32.06
C THR A 656 -11.31 -18.85 33.46
N ASN A 657 -12.28 -18.09 34.00
CA ASN A 657 -12.75 -18.19 35.39
C ASN A 657 -11.61 -18.00 36.41
N THR A 658 -10.62 -17.18 36.08
CA THR A 658 -9.44 -16.88 36.91
C THR A 658 -9.19 -15.36 36.96
N PRO A 659 -8.21 -14.87 37.75
CA PRO A 659 -7.80 -13.45 37.74
C PRO A 659 -7.29 -12.95 36.38
N ALA A 660 -7.05 -13.84 35.41
CA ALA A 660 -6.72 -13.46 34.05
C ALA A 660 -7.92 -12.90 33.26
N ASP A 661 -9.17 -13.09 33.71
CA ASP A 661 -10.33 -12.47 33.06
C ASP A 661 -10.38 -10.96 33.34
N GLY A 662 -10.43 -10.13 32.29
CA GLY A 662 -10.35 -8.69 32.43
C GLY A 662 -9.77 -7.95 31.22
N LEU A 663 -9.59 -6.64 31.37
CA LEU A 663 -8.94 -5.78 30.38
C LEU A 663 -7.44 -5.71 30.60
N HIS A 664 -6.65 -6.06 29.58
CA HIS A 664 -5.19 -6.10 29.62
C HIS A 664 -4.60 -5.28 28.48
N GLU A 665 -3.45 -4.66 28.73
CA GLU A 665 -2.66 -4.02 27.66
C GLU A 665 -1.60 -5.00 27.18
N VAL A 666 -1.37 -5.06 25.89
CA VAL A 666 -0.36 -5.91 25.26
C VAL A 666 0.99 -5.20 25.29
N ARG A 667 1.97 -5.84 25.93
CA ARG A 667 3.36 -5.39 25.96
C ARG A 667 4.08 -5.77 24.67
N SER A 668 3.90 -7.01 24.21
CA SER A 668 4.51 -7.55 22.99
C SER A 668 3.78 -8.82 22.56
N SER A 669 3.83 -9.17 21.28
CA SER A 669 3.40 -10.49 20.80
C SER A 669 4.48 -11.14 19.93
N SER A 670 4.67 -12.45 20.06
CA SER A 670 5.59 -13.24 19.25
C SER A 670 5.03 -14.65 19.02
N GLY A 671 4.74 -14.97 17.77
CA GLY A 671 4.13 -16.24 17.39
C GLY A 671 2.78 -16.46 18.09
N ARG A 672 2.71 -17.49 18.93
CA ARG A 672 1.52 -17.84 19.74
C ARG A 672 1.46 -17.12 21.09
N GLN A 673 2.53 -16.42 21.48
CA GLN A 673 2.66 -15.80 22.79
C GLN A 673 2.27 -14.32 22.74
N VAL A 674 1.41 -13.91 23.66
CA VAL A 674 1.04 -12.50 23.88
C VAL A 674 1.45 -12.15 25.30
N LYS A 675 2.44 -11.27 25.45
CA LYS A 675 2.85 -10.74 26.74
C LYS A 675 2.04 -9.50 27.09
N LEU A 676 1.52 -9.45 28.30
CA LEU A 676 0.70 -8.37 28.83
C LEU A 676 1.54 -7.44 29.70
N VAL A 677 1.10 -6.19 29.83
CA VAL A 677 1.76 -5.20 30.70
C VAL A 677 1.58 -5.56 32.17
N THR A 678 0.37 -5.97 32.53
CA THR A 678 0.00 -6.39 33.89
C THR A 678 0.07 -7.91 34.00
N ALA A 679 0.90 -8.39 34.93
CA ALA A 679 0.90 -9.77 35.37
C ALA A 679 -0.39 -10.09 36.16
N PHE A 680 -0.83 -11.34 36.13
CA PHE A 680 -1.88 -11.90 36.97
C PHE A 680 -1.31 -13.08 37.78
N GLU A 681 -1.90 -13.36 38.94
CA GLU A 681 -1.44 -14.46 39.80
C GLU A 681 -1.90 -15.82 39.24
N GLY A 682 -0.94 -16.72 39.02
CA GLY A 682 -1.19 -18.10 38.60
C GLY A 682 -0.98 -18.39 37.10
N GLY A 683 -1.22 -19.64 36.72
CA GLY A 683 -1.15 -20.11 35.33
C GLY A 683 -1.92 -21.41 35.15
N GLY A 684 -2.41 -21.67 33.94
CA GLY A 684 -3.21 -22.86 33.66
C GLY A 684 -3.57 -23.04 32.19
N ILE A 685 -4.05 -24.24 31.87
CA ILE A 685 -4.73 -24.53 30.60
C ILE A 685 -6.09 -23.84 30.63
N SER A 686 -6.53 -23.25 29.52
CA SER A 686 -7.74 -22.45 29.50
C SER A 686 -8.56 -22.67 28.23
N SER A 687 -9.89 -22.68 28.36
CA SER A 687 -10.84 -22.52 27.26
C SER A 687 -11.27 -21.07 27.06
N GLY A 688 -10.59 -20.13 27.71
CA GLY A 688 -10.89 -18.71 27.63
C GLY A 688 -10.68 -18.13 26.23
N VAL A 689 -11.11 -16.88 26.07
CA VAL A 689 -11.09 -16.17 24.80
C VAL A 689 -10.50 -14.78 25.01
N MET A 690 -9.58 -14.39 24.13
CA MET A 690 -8.98 -13.06 24.06
C MET A 690 -9.61 -12.26 22.91
N ASN A 691 -10.05 -11.03 23.20
CA ASN A 691 -10.72 -10.13 22.27
C ASN A 691 -9.95 -8.81 22.16
N LEU A 692 -9.64 -8.33 20.95
CA LEU A 692 -9.16 -6.95 20.80
C LEU A 692 -10.29 -5.96 21.13
N VAL A 693 -10.03 -5.06 22.08
CA VAL A 693 -10.96 -4.03 22.55
C VAL A 693 -10.64 -2.67 21.95
N ALA A 694 -9.36 -2.28 21.97
CA ALA A 694 -8.90 -1.01 21.40
C ALA A 694 -7.48 -1.14 20.83
N PRO A 695 -7.22 -0.65 19.61
CA PRO A 695 -5.91 -0.76 18.97
C PRO A 695 -4.86 0.20 19.53
N GLY A 696 -3.61 -0.22 19.71
CA GLY A 696 -2.42 0.61 20.03
C GLY A 696 -1.84 1.38 18.84
N TYR A 697 -2.51 1.34 17.68
CA TYR A 697 -2.00 1.88 16.42
C TYR A 697 -2.08 3.42 16.39
N GLY A 698 -1.21 4.05 15.61
CA GLY A 698 -1.09 5.50 15.47
C GLY A 698 0.17 5.86 14.68
N ILE A 699 0.40 7.16 14.47
CA ILE A 699 1.68 7.68 13.98
C ILE A 699 2.45 8.22 15.17
N THR A 700 3.59 7.63 15.52
CA THR A 700 4.37 8.08 16.68
C THR A 700 5.84 8.25 16.34
N ASP A 701 6.48 9.26 16.92
CA ASP A 701 7.94 9.42 16.84
C ASP A 701 8.46 9.58 15.41
N VAL A 702 7.95 10.59 14.70
CA VAL A 702 8.40 10.88 13.33
C VAL A 702 9.31 12.11 13.34
N ARG A 703 10.54 11.95 12.90
CA ARG A 703 11.51 13.03 12.73
C ARG A 703 11.78 13.27 11.26
N VAL A 704 11.54 14.49 10.79
CA VAL A 704 11.86 14.98 9.46
C VAL A 704 12.92 16.08 9.61
N HIS A 705 14.18 15.73 9.37
CA HIS A 705 15.32 16.60 9.67
C HIS A 705 16.26 16.82 8.48
N GLY A 706 16.68 18.05 8.25
CA GLY A 706 17.74 18.38 7.28
C GLY A 706 17.38 18.11 5.81
N ASN A 707 16.10 17.91 5.47
CA ASN A 707 15.69 17.59 4.11
C ASN A 707 15.59 18.83 3.23
N ARG A 708 15.72 18.63 1.92
CA ARG A 708 15.51 19.62 0.86
C ARG A 708 14.26 19.27 0.06
N PHE A 709 13.35 20.21 -0.08
CA PHE A 709 12.11 20.06 -0.85
C PHE A 709 12.07 21.11 -1.97
N LEU A 710 12.31 20.67 -3.19
CA LEU A 710 12.51 21.55 -4.33
C LEU A 710 11.34 21.37 -5.30
N SER A 711 10.76 22.46 -5.78
CA SER A 711 9.82 22.42 -6.91
C SER A 711 8.61 21.53 -6.64
N GLY A 712 7.76 21.95 -5.71
CA GLY A 712 6.70 21.09 -5.15
C GLY A 712 5.37 21.80 -4.94
N THR A 713 4.45 21.10 -4.30
CA THR A 713 3.10 21.60 -4.01
C THR A 713 2.77 21.62 -2.51
N GLU A 714 3.15 20.55 -1.78
CA GLU A 714 2.89 20.38 -0.35
C GLU A 714 4.04 19.59 0.30
N ILE A 715 4.58 20.09 1.42
CA ILE A 715 5.71 19.43 2.11
C ILE A 715 5.22 18.20 2.86
N ALA A 716 4.29 18.39 3.78
CA ALA A 716 3.86 17.32 4.66
C ALA A 716 2.37 17.36 4.96
N ARG A 717 1.83 16.18 5.22
CA ARG A 717 0.45 15.98 5.62
C ARG A 717 0.32 14.91 6.70
N ILE A 718 -0.52 15.20 7.69
CA ILE A 718 -0.96 14.26 8.73
C ILE A 718 -2.46 14.05 8.58
N LEU A 719 -2.89 12.82 8.33
CA LEU A 719 -4.28 12.44 8.06
C LEU A 719 -4.80 11.41 9.05
N SER A 720 -6.11 11.47 9.32
CA SER A 720 -6.89 10.30 9.70
C SER A 720 -7.52 9.67 8.45
N GLN A 721 -7.85 8.38 8.53
CA GLN A 721 -8.32 7.57 7.40
C GLN A 721 -9.40 8.21 6.51
N ASP A 722 -9.25 7.92 5.20
CA ASP A 722 -10.05 8.36 4.06
C ASP A 722 -11.57 8.34 4.30
N ALA A 723 -12.24 9.35 3.75
CA ALA A 723 -13.68 9.62 3.84
C ALA A 723 -14.65 8.47 3.39
N GLY A 724 -14.15 7.27 3.09
CA GLY A 724 -14.90 6.12 2.59
C GLY A 724 -15.66 5.28 3.62
N GLY A 725 -15.72 5.69 4.90
CA GLY A 725 -16.68 5.14 5.87
C GLY A 725 -16.53 3.67 6.29
N SER A 726 -15.49 2.95 5.86
CA SER A 726 -15.32 1.52 6.19
C SER A 726 -14.90 1.24 7.64
N CYS A 727 -14.57 2.26 8.41
CA CYS A 727 -14.28 2.13 9.83
C CYS A 727 -15.54 2.30 10.67
N THR A 728 -16.02 1.19 11.23
CA THR A 728 -17.12 1.19 12.22
C THR A 728 -16.69 1.77 13.57
N TRP A 729 -15.38 1.87 13.84
CA TRP A 729 -14.82 2.65 14.95
C TRP A 729 -14.69 4.11 14.50
N THR A 730 -15.68 4.93 14.80
CA THR A 730 -15.65 6.35 14.49
C THR A 730 -14.66 7.10 15.41
N ARG A 731 -13.44 7.37 14.91
CA ARG A 731 -12.52 8.49 15.26
C ARG A 731 -11.50 8.27 16.41
N PRO A 732 -10.49 9.15 16.54
CA PRO A 732 -9.20 9.15 15.86
C PRO A 732 -8.06 8.58 16.73
N LEU A 733 -7.09 7.95 16.08
CA LEU A 733 -5.82 7.57 16.71
C LEU A 733 -4.93 8.82 16.78
N LEU A 734 -4.24 9.02 17.90
CA LEU A 734 -3.40 10.20 18.08
C LEU A 734 -2.10 10.04 17.27
N ALA A 735 -1.74 11.08 16.53
CA ALA A 735 -0.39 11.23 15.99
C ALA A 735 0.48 12.01 16.99
N LYS A 736 1.59 11.45 17.50
CA LYS A 736 2.38 12.07 18.58
C LYS A 736 3.88 12.17 18.31
N ARG A 737 4.51 13.22 18.84
CA ARG A 737 5.95 13.49 18.76
C ARG A 737 6.44 13.51 17.32
N ILE A 738 6.02 14.55 16.59
CA ILE A 738 6.38 14.75 15.18
C ILE A 738 7.22 16.01 15.08
N ALA A 739 8.43 15.93 14.53
CA ALA A 739 9.32 17.07 14.43
C ALA A 739 9.82 17.31 13.01
N PHE A 740 9.65 18.54 12.52
CA PHE A 740 10.26 19.09 11.32
C PHE A 740 11.36 20.07 11.74
N THR A 741 12.62 19.70 11.54
CA THR A 741 13.76 20.49 12.05
C THR A 741 14.80 20.74 10.96
N GLY A 742 15.27 21.97 10.79
CA GLY A 742 16.38 22.27 9.87
C GLY A 742 16.11 21.90 8.41
N ASN A 743 14.85 21.79 7.98
CA ASN A 743 14.52 21.51 6.58
C ASN A 743 14.55 22.78 5.74
N ASN A 744 14.75 22.62 4.44
CA ASN A 744 14.71 23.69 3.46
C ASN A 744 13.73 23.35 2.34
N SER A 745 12.87 24.29 1.95
CA SER A 745 12.13 24.22 0.70
C SER A 745 12.37 25.42 -0.19
N SER A 746 12.31 25.20 -1.51
CA SER A 746 12.33 26.27 -2.50
C SER A 746 11.32 25.99 -3.62
N ASP A 747 10.62 27.04 -4.05
CA ASP A 747 9.70 27.03 -5.19
C ASP A 747 8.52 26.05 -5.02
N LEU A 748 7.78 26.22 -3.92
CA LEU A 748 6.49 25.53 -3.77
C LEU A 748 5.42 26.32 -4.54
N ASN A 749 4.94 25.79 -5.66
CA ASN A 749 4.07 26.52 -6.58
C ASN A 749 2.90 25.66 -7.07
N LEU A 750 1.71 25.92 -6.53
CA LEU A 750 0.52 25.12 -6.81
C LEU A 750 -0.32 25.59 -7.99
N ARG A 751 0.16 26.57 -8.76
CA ARG A 751 -0.55 27.03 -9.96
C ARG A 751 -0.66 25.92 -10.99
N SER A 752 -1.62 26.05 -11.91
CA SER A 752 -1.65 25.22 -13.11
C SER A 752 -0.32 25.30 -13.85
N PHE A 753 0.02 24.24 -14.57
CA PHE A 753 1.18 24.26 -15.47
C PHE A 753 1.14 25.46 -16.43
N SER A 754 -0.04 25.82 -16.94
CA SER A 754 -0.24 26.98 -17.83
C SER A 754 0.12 28.33 -17.19
N LEU A 755 0.17 28.39 -15.86
CA LEU A 755 0.57 29.55 -15.07
C LEU A 755 1.97 29.35 -14.45
N GLY A 756 2.75 28.38 -14.95
CA GLY A 756 4.10 28.08 -14.51
C GLY A 756 4.19 27.31 -13.19
N GLY A 757 3.12 26.64 -12.75
CA GLY A 757 3.12 25.86 -11.51
C GLY A 757 3.34 24.35 -11.66
N TYR A 758 3.18 23.64 -10.55
CA TYR A 758 3.35 22.19 -10.40
C TYR A 758 2.01 21.47 -10.33
N ARG A 759 1.01 21.87 -11.12
CA ARG A 759 -0.28 21.16 -11.25
C ARG A 759 -0.50 20.73 -12.69
N ASP A 760 -1.04 19.53 -12.90
CA ASP A 760 -1.45 19.07 -14.23
C ASP A 760 -2.45 20.03 -14.88
N SER A 761 -2.39 20.15 -16.21
CA SER A 761 -3.22 21.08 -16.97
C SER A 761 -4.71 20.72 -17.00
N SER A 762 -5.06 19.45 -16.79
CA SER A 762 -6.46 18.98 -16.84
C SER A 762 -7.23 19.14 -15.52
N ASN A 763 -6.62 19.74 -14.48
CA ASN A 763 -7.11 19.77 -13.10
C ASN A 763 -7.92 21.03 -12.72
N ASP A 764 -8.74 21.57 -13.61
CA ASP A 764 -9.39 22.88 -13.41
C ASP A 764 -10.67 22.86 -12.54
N THR A 765 -11.11 21.71 -12.04
CA THR A 765 -12.37 21.60 -11.28
C THR A 765 -12.21 21.94 -9.78
N ALA A 766 -12.07 23.23 -9.49
CA ALA A 766 -12.86 24.00 -8.50
C ALA A 766 -12.90 23.68 -6.97
N ALA A 767 -11.87 23.12 -6.34
CA ALA A 767 -11.75 23.19 -4.86
C ALA A 767 -10.30 23.40 -4.42
N PHE A 768 -9.79 24.62 -4.61
CA PHE A 768 -8.38 24.94 -4.41
C PHE A 768 -8.05 25.22 -2.93
N PHE A 769 -7.01 24.54 -2.45
CA PHE A 769 -6.32 24.86 -1.22
C PHE A 769 -4.84 25.10 -1.59
N GLY A 770 -4.25 26.17 -1.07
CA GLY A 770 -2.91 26.61 -1.46
C GLY A 770 -1.73 25.73 -1.09
N SER A 771 -0.53 26.20 -1.45
CA SER A 771 0.73 25.50 -1.13
C SER A 771 0.89 25.45 0.37
N ARG A 772 1.20 24.27 0.90
CA ARG A 772 1.20 24.05 2.35
C ARG A 772 2.51 23.43 2.77
N VAL A 773 3.08 23.98 3.83
CA VAL A 773 4.20 23.32 4.50
C VAL A 773 3.65 22.13 5.31
N LEU A 774 2.80 22.35 6.29
CA LEU A 774 2.19 21.26 7.05
C LEU A 774 0.66 21.32 7.00
N TYR A 775 0.03 20.23 6.55
CA TYR A 775 -1.42 20.05 6.60
C TYR A 775 -1.82 18.99 7.64
N VAL A 776 -2.58 19.39 8.65
CA VAL A 776 -3.04 18.52 9.74
C VAL A 776 -4.55 18.36 9.64
N LEU A 777 -5.00 17.13 9.41
CA LEU A 777 -6.41 16.72 9.38
C LEU A 777 -6.78 15.77 10.52
N ASP A 778 -5.87 15.58 11.48
CA ASP A 778 -6.06 14.66 12.59
C ASP A 778 -5.63 15.28 13.93
N ARG A 779 -5.97 14.62 15.04
CA ARG A 779 -5.46 14.98 16.37
C ARG A 779 -3.97 14.71 16.43
N VAL A 780 -3.22 15.74 16.81
CA VAL A 780 -1.77 15.68 16.94
C VAL A 780 -1.33 16.10 18.34
N GLN A 781 -0.26 15.50 18.82
CA GLN A 781 0.42 15.89 20.05
C GLN A 781 1.91 16.06 19.82
N ASP A 782 2.51 17.04 20.47
CA ASP A 782 3.96 17.26 20.43
C ASP A 782 4.49 17.45 19.00
N VAL A 783 3.91 18.40 18.26
CA VAL A 783 4.34 18.79 16.92
C VAL A 783 5.37 19.92 17.01
N GLN A 784 6.52 19.71 16.38
CA GLN A 784 7.60 20.68 16.34
C GLN A 784 7.92 21.08 14.90
N MET A 785 8.13 22.37 14.65
CA MET A 785 8.64 22.96 13.41
C MET A 785 9.70 23.97 13.80
N ILE A 786 10.99 23.60 13.78
CA ILE A 786 12.07 24.41 14.34
C ILE A 786 13.19 24.63 13.32
N GLY A 787 13.58 25.88 13.10
CA GLY A 787 14.77 26.20 12.31
C GLY A 787 14.65 25.83 10.83
N ASN A 788 13.43 25.77 10.27
CA ASN A 788 13.24 25.44 8.86
C ASN A 788 13.22 26.71 7.99
N SER A 789 13.54 26.56 6.70
CA SER A 789 13.47 27.64 5.71
C SER A 789 12.53 27.25 4.58
N TRP A 790 11.40 27.95 4.43
CA TRP A 790 10.38 27.69 3.43
C TRP A 790 10.31 28.84 2.44
N LEU A 791 11.04 28.74 1.34
CA LEU A 791 11.31 29.85 0.44
C LEU A 791 10.54 29.75 -0.87
N GLY A 792 10.09 30.89 -1.40
CA GLY A 792 9.48 30.99 -2.74
C GLY A 792 8.15 30.24 -2.85
N ASN A 793 7.28 30.40 -1.85
CA ASN A 793 5.94 29.82 -1.91
C ASN A 793 5.05 30.70 -2.79
N ARG A 794 4.38 30.09 -3.77
CA ARG A 794 3.55 30.72 -4.80
C ARG A 794 2.18 30.08 -4.93
N GLY A 795 1.26 30.79 -5.57
CA GLY A 795 -0.09 30.34 -5.86
C GLY A 795 -1.10 30.78 -4.81
N GLU A 796 -2.36 30.40 -5.02
CA GLU A 796 -3.48 30.86 -4.19
C GLU A 796 -3.34 30.33 -2.75
N LEU A 797 -3.36 31.22 -1.74
CA LEU A 797 -3.46 30.88 -0.31
C LEU A 797 -2.34 29.99 0.29
N PRO A 798 -1.04 30.36 0.18
CA PRO A 798 0.01 29.58 0.82
C PRO A 798 -0.13 29.59 2.35
N ARG A 799 0.17 28.45 2.97
CA ARG A 799 0.02 28.22 4.41
C ARG A 799 1.28 27.58 4.97
N LEU A 800 1.80 28.11 6.07
CA LEU A 800 2.83 27.45 6.87
C LEU A 800 2.21 26.27 7.63
N LEU A 801 1.03 26.46 8.21
CA LEU A 801 0.30 25.46 8.96
C LEU A 801 -1.18 25.53 8.62
N ASP A 802 -1.70 24.46 8.03
CA ASP A 802 -3.12 24.31 7.73
C ASP A 802 -3.71 23.22 8.61
N LEU A 803 -4.77 23.56 9.33
CA LEU A 803 -5.40 22.70 10.35
C LEU A 803 -6.76 22.16 9.89
N GLY A 804 -7.09 22.32 8.60
CA GLY A 804 -8.31 21.81 7.98
C GLY A 804 -9.58 22.57 8.33
N ASP A 805 -10.59 22.44 7.47
CA ASP A 805 -11.87 23.16 7.59
C ASP A 805 -12.99 22.27 8.17
N THR A 806 -12.87 20.93 8.07
CA THR A 806 -14.04 20.03 8.08
C THR A 806 -14.33 19.23 9.34
N ILE A 807 -13.48 19.23 10.36
CA ILE A 807 -13.87 18.76 11.69
C ILE A 807 -12.96 19.51 12.66
N LEU A 808 -13.61 20.26 13.54
CA LEU A 808 -13.12 20.58 14.87
C LEU A 808 -12.14 19.48 15.35
N VAL A 809 -10.83 19.77 15.32
CA VAL A 809 -9.83 19.03 16.08
C VAL A 809 -9.53 19.73 17.44
N PRO A 810 -10.51 20.18 18.26
CA PRO A 810 -10.26 20.41 19.68
C PRO A 810 -9.60 19.16 20.24
N GLY A 811 -8.40 19.32 20.78
CA GLY A 811 -7.69 18.22 21.41
C GLY A 811 -6.25 18.04 20.99
N SER A 812 -5.78 18.72 19.95
CA SER A 812 -4.34 18.77 19.71
C SER A 812 -3.64 19.53 20.84
N SER A 813 -2.42 19.13 21.16
CA SER A 813 -1.64 19.74 22.25
C SER A 813 -0.15 19.73 21.93
N GLY A 814 0.60 20.67 22.52
CA GLY A 814 2.05 20.74 22.33
C GLY A 814 2.42 21.06 20.88
N LEU A 815 2.29 22.33 20.48
CA LEU A 815 2.81 22.80 19.20
C LEU A 815 3.98 23.76 19.42
N ARG A 816 5.10 23.56 18.73
CA ARG A 816 6.23 24.49 18.76
C ARG A 816 6.67 24.85 17.35
N VAL A 817 6.44 26.09 16.97
CA VAL A 817 6.85 26.66 15.68
C VAL A 817 7.84 27.78 15.95
N GLU A 818 9.13 27.49 15.82
CA GLU A 818 10.19 28.41 16.24
C GLU A 818 11.28 28.61 15.21
N ASN A 819 11.79 29.84 15.12
CA ASN A 819 12.98 30.16 14.34
C ASN A 819 12.89 29.70 12.87
N ASN A 820 11.68 29.68 12.30
CA ASN A 820 11.48 29.33 10.89
C ASN A 820 11.52 30.59 10.03
N VAL A 821 11.98 30.43 8.79
CA VAL A 821 11.84 31.44 7.73
C VAL A 821 10.75 30.98 6.78
N PHE A 822 9.80 31.85 6.46
CA PHE A 822 8.75 31.61 5.48
C PHE A 822 8.62 32.82 4.57
N THR A 823 8.72 32.61 3.25
CA THR A 823 8.53 33.67 2.26
C THR A 823 7.38 33.37 1.31
N TYR A 824 6.67 34.42 0.91
CA TYR A 824 5.64 34.44 -0.11
C TYR A 824 5.97 35.56 -1.10
N ASP A 825 6.03 35.28 -2.39
CA ASP A 825 6.57 36.20 -3.40
C ASP A 825 5.52 36.71 -4.41
N GLU A 826 4.23 36.69 -4.06
CA GLU A 826 3.13 37.16 -4.92
C GLU A 826 2.25 38.23 -4.22
N GLU A 827 1.42 38.95 -4.98
CA GLU A 827 0.52 39.96 -4.41
C GLU A 827 -0.55 39.30 -3.50
N ALA A 828 -0.70 39.81 -2.28
CA ALA A 828 -1.23 39.11 -1.12
C ALA A 828 -2.78 39.01 -1.01
N ALA A 829 -3.49 38.61 -2.07
CA ALA A 829 -4.96 38.54 -2.03
C ALA A 829 -5.55 37.46 -1.08
N GLY A 830 -4.75 36.67 -0.35
CA GLY A 830 -5.31 35.68 0.58
C GLY A 830 -4.33 34.92 1.48
N PHE A 831 -3.18 35.49 1.85
CA PHE A 831 -2.23 34.80 2.73
C PHE A 831 -2.84 34.39 4.08
N ARG A 832 -2.57 33.16 4.51
CA ARG A 832 -2.95 32.63 5.83
C ARG A 832 -1.87 31.69 6.37
N ALA A 833 -0.79 32.24 6.96
CA ALA A 833 0.29 31.43 7.54
C ALA A 833 -0.24 30.29 8.42
N VAL A 834 -1.18 30.59 9.30
CA VAL A 834 -1.91 29.60 10.10
C VAL A 834 -3.41 29.73 9.85
N ASN A 835 -4.07 28.63 9.49
CA ASN A 835 -5.51 28.58 9.19
C ASN A 835 -6.17 27.31 9.73
N ASN A 836 -7.42 27.41 10.17
CA ASN A 836 -8.28 26.26 10.55
C ASN A 836 -9.69 26.36 9.94
N GLY A 837 -9.79 26.93 8.74
CA GLY A 837 -11.03 27.20 8.01
C GLY A 837 -11.78 28.43 8.50
N ALA A 838 -12.05 28.52 9.81
CA ALA A 838 -12.85 29.59 10.41
C ALA A 838 -12.04 30.78 10.93
N SER A 839 -10.76 30.59 11.26
CA SER A 839 -9.90 31.61 11.86
C SER A 839 -8.47 31.56 11.34
N THR A 840 -7.69 32.60 11.63
CA THR A 840 -6.28 32.74 11.21
C THR A 840 -5.39 33.20 12.37
N GLY A 841 -4.08 32.95 12.26
CA GLY A 841 -3.09 33.43 13.24
C GLY A 841 -3.32 32.90 14.65
N THR A 842 -3.19 33.77 15.66
CA THR A 842 -3.34 33.43 17.09
C THR A 842 -4.69 32.79 17.40
N ALA A 843 -5.77 33.26 16.76
CA ALA A 843 -7.10 32.67 16.97
C ALA A 843 -7.14 31.22 16.46
N ALA A 844 -6.54 30.94 15.30
CA ALA A 844 -6.44 29.57 14.78
C ALA A 844 -5.59 28.66 15.69
N LEU A 845 -4.48 29.17 16.22
CA LEU A 845 -3.61 28.45 17.16
C LEU A 845 -4.36 28.11 18.47
N ASN A 846 -5.02 29.09 19.08
CA ASN A 846 -5.82 28.90 20.30
C ASN A 846 -6.98 27.92 20.12
N ASN A 847 -7.61 27.96 18.95
CA ASN A 847 -8.73 27.07 18.65
C ASN A 847 -8.28 25.62 18.43
N ALA A 848 -7.08 25.41 17.90
CA ALA A 848 -6.61 24.08 17.51
C ALA A 848 -5.73 23.40 18.56
N PHE A 849 -4.87 24.14 19.26
CA PHE A 849 -3.86 23.57 20.16
C PHE A 849 -3.98 24.06 21.59
N ARG A 850 -3.82 23.15 22.55
CA ARG A 850 -3.46 23.48 23.92
C ARG A 850 -1.94 23.54 24.05
N ASN A 851 -1.42 24.58 24.70
CA ASN A 851 0.01 24.81 24.90
C ASN A 851 0.78 24.83 23.57
N TRP A 852 0.76 25.98 22.92
CA TRP A 852 1.53 26.22 21.70
C TRP A 852 2.55 27.33 21.92
N THR A 853 3.64 27.29 21.17
CA THR A 853 4.65 28.34 21.08
C THR A 853 4.87 28.67 19.61
N PHE A 854 4.79 29.96 19.28
CA PHE A 854 4.96 30.47 17.92
C PHE A 854 5.78 31.75 17.97
N GLN A 855 7.11 31.64 17.89
CA GLN A 855 8.04 32.75 18.15
C GLN A 855 9.34 32.63 17.34
N GLY A 856 10.05 33.74 17.18
CA GLY A 856 11.32 33.79 16.46
C GLY A 856 11.19 33.51 14.96
N ASN A 857 9.97 33.41 14.42
CA ASN A 857 9.78 33.14 13.00
C ASN A 857 9.92 34.42 12.19
N VAL A 858 10.50 34.32 11.00
CA VAL A 858 10.54 35.38 9.98
C VAL A 858 9.50 35.05 8.94
N ILE A 859 8.45 35.86 8.85
CA ILE A 859 7.35 35.70 7.90
C ILE A 859 7.36 36.91 6.98
N CYS A 860 7.97 36.76 5.81
CA CYS A 860 8.33 37.87 4.94
C CYS A 860 7.37 38.10 3.77
N CYS A 861 7.47 39.33 3.26
CA CYS A 861 7.43 39.68 1.83
C CYS A 861 6.07 40.25 1.41
N GLY A 862 5.81 41.50 1.82
CA GLY A 862 4.50 42.14 1.68
C GLY A 862 3.43 41.65 2.67
N LEU A 863 3.82 40.87 3.69
CA LEU A 863 2.90 40.26 4.66
C LEU A 863 2.79 41.02 5.99
N SER A 864 3.47 42.17 6.14
CA SER A 864 3.49 42.96 7.39
C SER A 864 2.10 43.36 7.90
N SER A 865 1.14 43.57 7.00
CA SER A 865 -0.27 43.84 7.34
C SER A 865 -0.96 42.73 8.15
N PHE A 866 -0.43 41.50 8.13
CA PHE A 866 -0.94 40.37 8.90
C PHE A 866 -0.32 40.25 10.29
N ALA A 867 0.78 40.95 10.60
CA ALA A 867 1.56 40.77 11.83
C ALA A 867 0.72 40.83 13.11
N GLN A 868 -0.22 41.77 13.17
CA GLN A 868 -1.17 41.98 14.28
C GLN A 868 -2.08 40.78 14.58
N LYS A 869 -2.24 39.82 13.65
CA LYS A 869 -3.04 38.60 13.86
C LYS A 869 -2.24 37.46 14.49
N TYR A 870 -0.93 37.63 14.67
CA TYR A 870 -0.02 36.58 15.14
C TYR A 870 0.61 36.95 16.50
N PRO A 871 1.16 35.96 17.22
CA PRO A 871 1.78 36.19 18.52
C PRO A 871 3.01 37.12 18.41
N PRO A 872 3.32 37.89 19.47
CA PRO A 872 4.52 38.72 19.50
C PRO A 872 5.79 37.85 19.42
N GLY A 873 6.92 38.46 19.06
CA GLY A 873 8.22 37.76 18.94
C GLY A 873 8.49 37.15 17.55
N ASN A 874 7.65 37.42 16.55
CA ASN A 874 7.88 37.06 15.15
C ASN A 874 8.24 38.32 14.34
N LEU A 875 9.07 38.17 13.31
CA LEU A 875 9.49 39.25 12.41
C LEU A 875 8.69 39.19 11.12
N TRP A 876 8.26 40.37 10.65
CA TRP A 876 7.43 40.52 9.45
C TRP A 876 8.02 41.54 8.47
N PRO A 877 9.22 41.29 7.93
CA PRO A 877 9.84 42.25 7.04
C PRO A 877 9.11 42.28 5.68
N ASP A 878 9.02 43.46 5.08
CA ASP A 878 8.44 43.62 3.75
C ASP A 878 9.31 43.01 2.64
N THR A 879 10.60 42.79 2.92
CA THR A 879 11.61 42.19 2.03
C THR A 879 12.55 41.29 2.85
N LEU A 880 13.02 40.17 2.29
CA LEU A 880 13.90 39.24 3.00
C LEU A 880 15.35 39.71 2.96
#